data_AF-A0AAJ0CHY6-F1
#
_entry.id   AF-A0AAJ0CHY6-F1
#
_cell.length_a   1.000
_cell.length_b   1.000
_cell.length_c   1.000
_cell.angle_alpha   90.00
_cell.angle_beta   90.00
_cell.angle_gamma   90.00
#
_symmetry.space_group_name_H-M   'P 1'
#
loop_
_entity.id
_entity.type
_entity.pdbx_description
1 polymer ?
#
loop_
_entity_poly.entity_id
_entity_poly.type
_entity_poly.pdbx_seq_one_letter_code
_entity_poly.pdbx_strand_id
1 'polypeptide(L)'
;MEHLVVLTGVTGFLGKVVLEELLRCRARFQISRVVVLIRAQSSEAARHRFETEVAASICFSELEKRWTDRVEVVASDLSRPACGIQEDIYHQLCQRATHFIHCAGCVEFDATIEKILADNVTSALNALKLAQACTRLQRFVHTSTAYVQPHQFNPMHEVLGSLPLPAQQLFDRLLEGDLTASDALHMTGHPNLYLLAKSLAEHLLVQAGGGTPMTIVRPSIISVSWQHPFPGWVDSFAAITGVVAGIGTGVLRVLSSDAEVILDVVPVDNVAMCLIQESFASSRIGDGLDEPKIVHAVSTLKKGFSVNSARAIIIDYFRRNYISHKKPRLYLTGCTTSLEFRFRDFIHQRLPLALSSIVARASNRNAVFLKYLRRARRIQQNTNRNFQFFANRAYDFRQRRPVLGTDFAPADYITRICRGVHFYLLNKDVTRSTFCGEGATSGQVGLVRTVKWGLKQPAGDLPAVIAMVILRQLFALIFRKVTVNMQSFAAATQDIEKEMRIVIVPTHRSYLDAPLCSYLFFTRPELGLCLPRVMASHEFASIPVIGWLCRRFRTIYVTRGAGRDPGLNAQLNQLAEDHGSLMFFIEGQRSRTGQVSRPKTGALRGLKATSRDFIILPVSITYDCVPEYKTLTGELEGKSRQTATFNGLCKWLIMVKRGQVDLGSAHITCGDPITLKTTTDVEQLSLEIARSLQAGSVATERQLYMFIHDKWPLGDGPDLEWIKSEIQQRGGTVFLDEIDQCQSPSADSFDQCSRMCWDYLFFKDLRAYQPKNPALMLYVSQHEFGRLNDSSATQIKCAALTKLLKALFSPICDDFIRAASALKAKLQPELAAGMVAQQIHCGPGSTYADVALLAFLRSKGDVTLGAVDDFIQRSAWRDDAENTSLEKMMVARSKRVGKQN
;
A
#
# COMPACT_ATOMS: atom_id res chain seq x y z
N MET A 1 40.46 10.41 -9.53
CA MET A 1 40.66 10.57 -8.07
C MET A 1 39.33 10.25 -7.43
N GLU A 2 39.28 9.38 -6.43
CA GLU A 2 38.01 9.05 -5.77
C GLU A 2 37.57 10.20 -4.83
N HIS A 3 36.28 10.56 -4.89
CA HIS A 3 35.71 11.66 -4.13
C HIS A 3 35.00 11.16 -2.86
N LEU A 4 35.31 11.81 -1.73
CA LEU A 4 34.55 11.69 -0.48
C LEU A 4 33.65 12.91 -0.31
N VAL A 5 32.34 12.66 -0.20
CA VAL A 5 31.29 13.69 -0.11
C VAL A 5 30.75 13.73 1.32
N VAL A 6 30.72 14.90 1.94
CA VAL A 6 30.08 15.13 3.24
C VAL A 6 28.68 15.71 3.01
N LEU A 7 27.66 15.06 3.56
CA LEU A 7 26.26 15.46 3.46
C LEU A 7 25.69 15.79 4.84
N THR A 8 25.12 16.98 4.99
CA THR A 8 24.34 17.35 6.17
C THR A 8 22.84 17.27 5.90
N GLY A 9 22.03 17.08 6.95
CA GLY A 9 20.57 17.09 6.84
C GLY A 9 19.95 15.83 6.24
N VAL A 10 20.67 14.70 6.23
CA VAL A 10 20.23 13.43 5.64
C VAL A 10 18.93 12.87 6.22
N THR A 11 18.57 13.22 7.46
CA THR A 11 17.31 12.77 8.08
C THR A 11 16.08 13.49 7.52
N GLY A 12 16.27 14.63 6.84
CA GLY A 12 15.20 15.39 6.20
C GLY A 12 14.87 14.90 4.78
N PHE A 13 13.69 15.30 4.28
CA PHE A 13 13.15 14.89 2.98
C PHE A 13 14.15 15.09 1.82
N LEU A 14 14.67 16.30 1.64
CA LEU A 14 15.66 16.59 0.59
C LEU A 14 16.97 15.82 0.81
N GLY A 15 17.45 15.74 2.06
CA GLY A 15 18.70 15.06 2.38
C GLY A 15 18.70 13.57 2.05
N LYS A 16 17.56 12.88 2.21
CA LYS A 16 17.41 11.47 1.80
C LYS A 16 17.56 11.30 0.29
N VAL A 17 16.90 12.16 -0.50
CA VAL A 17 16.99 12.11 -1.97
C VAL A 17 18.38 12.49 -2.45
N VAL A 18 19.04 13.46 -1.83
CA VAL A 18 20.44 13.78 -2.15
C VAL A 18 21.36 12.58 -1.88
N LEU A 19 21.19 11.88 -0.75
CA LEU A 19 21.96 10.67 -0.47
C LEU A 19 21.67 9.57 -1.51
N GLU A 20 20.40 9.33 -1.82
CA GLU A 20 20.00 8.33 -2.81
C GLU A 20 20.63 8.62 -4.18
N GLU A 21 20.52 9.87 -4.64
CA GLU A 21 21.09 10.33 -5.90
C GLU A 21 22.63 10.25 -5.93
N LEU A 22 23.30 10.60 -4.84
CA LEU A 22 24.77 10.45 -4.72
C LEU A 22 25.19 9.00 -4.86
N LEU A 23 24.46 8.06 -4.23
CA LEU A 23 24.75 6.63 -4.29
C LEU A 23 24.44 6.04 -5.66
N ARG A 24 23.30 6.41 -6.25
CA ARG A 24 22.86 6.00 -7.57
C ARG A 24 23.81 6.49 -8.67
N CYS A 25 24.26 7.74 -8.58
CA CYS A 25 25.17 8.35 -9.55
C CYS A 25 26.66 8.19 -9.18
N ARG A 26 27.02 7.35 -8.20
CA ARG A 26 28.39 7.26 -7.67
C ARG A 26 29.45 6.99 -8.73
N ALA A 27 29.16 6.12 -9.70
CA ALA A 27 30.09 5.77 -10.76
C ALA A 27 30.34 6.96 -11.69
N ARG A 28 29.28 7.72 -12.03
CA ARG A 28 29.34 8.91 -12.87
C ARG A 28 30.21 10.02 -12.24
N PHE A 29 30.07 10.22 -10.94
CA PHE A 29 30.78 11.26 -10.20
C PHE A 29 32.02 10.75 -9.44
N GLN A 30 32.48 9.52 -9.70
CA GLN A 30 33.64 8.89 -9.03
C GLN A 30 33.59 8.99 -7.49
N ILE A 31 32.41 8.83 -6.90
CA ILE A 31 32.19 8.91 -5.45
C ILE A 31 32.56 7.57 -4.81
N SER A 32 33.55 7.56 -3.91
CA SER A 32 33.94 6.36 -3.18
C SER A 32 33.13 6.15 -1.90
N ARG A 33 32.85 7.24 -1.18
CA ARG A 33 32.11 7.21 0.08
C ARG A 33 31.36 8.50 0.34
N VAL A 34 30.21 8.38 1.01
CA VAL A 34 29.43 9.51 1.51
C VAL A 34 29.50 9.50 3.03
N VAL A 35 29.97 10.59 3.64
CA VAL A 35 29.91 10.80 5.09
C VAL A 35 28.65 11.59 5.39
N VAL A 36 27.79 11.06 6.26
CA VAL A 36 26.56 11.73 6.69
C VAL A 36 26.71 12.25 8.12
N LEU A 37 26.47 13.54 8.30
CA LEU A 37 26.49 14.19 9.61
C LEU A 37 25.08 14.16 10.21
N ILE A 38 24.90 13.41 11.31
CA ILE A 38 23.62 13.24 11.99
C ILE A 38 23.67 13.83 13.38
N ARG A 39 22.62 14.57 13.75
CA ARG A 39 22.50 15.19 15.06
C ARG A 39 22.37 14.13 16.16
N ALA A 40 23.37 13.93 17.02
CA ALA A 40 23.33 12.93 18.08
C ALA A 40 24.33 13.20 19.20
N GLN A 41 24.11 12.61 20.38
CA GLN A 41 25.02 12.72 21.53
C GLN A 41 26.18 11.72 21.49
N SER A 42 26.06 10.64 20.72
CA SER A 42 27.11 9.62 20.55
C SER A 42 27.07 9.01 19.15
N SER A 43 28.14 8.33 18.76
CA SER A 43 28.26 7.61 17.49
C SER A 43 27.22 6.48 17.36
N GLU A 44 26.93 5.76 18.44
CA GLU A 44 25.90 4.72 18.48
C GLU A 44 24.51 5.33 18.25
N ALA A 45 24.21 6.45 18.91
CA ALA A 45 22.94 7.15 18.72
C ALA A 45 22.78 7.68 17.28
N ALA A 46 23.85 8.21 16.68
CA ALA A 46 23.85 8.64 15.29
C ALA A 46 23.57 7.47 14.34
N ARG A 47 24.21 6.32 14.57
CA ARG A 47 24.04 5.12 13.76
C ARG A 47 22.64 4.53 13.89
N HIS A 48 22.10 4.45 15.10
CA HIS A 48 20.73 4.03 15.32
C HIS A 48 19.73 4.94 14.60
N ARG A 49 19.91 6.27 14.67
CA ARG A 49 19.07 7.22 13.91
C ARG A 49 19.21 7.04 12.41
N PHE A 50 20.42 6.80 11.90
CA PHE A 50 20.61 6.47 10.48
C PHE A 50 19.82 5.22 10.08
N GLU A 51 19.93 4.13 10.85
CA GLU A 51 19.27 2.87 10.55
C GLU A 51 17.73 3.00 10.57
N THR A 52 17.20 3.72 11.56
CA THR A 52 15.74 3.84 11.78
C THR A 52 15.06 4.95 10.97
N GLU A 53 15.69 6.10 10.77
CA GLU A 53 15.06 7.26 10.11
C GLU A 53 15.45 7.40 8.63
N VAL A 54 16.62 6.87 8.25
CA VAL A 54 17.19 6.98 6.90
C VAL A 54 17.14 5.64 6.18
N ALA A 55 17.91 4.64 6.64
CA ALA A 55 18.08 3.38 5.93
C ALA A 55 16.80 2.54 5.83
N ALA A 56 15.90 2.63 6.81
CA ALA A 56 14.57 2.01 6.76
C ALA A 56 13.60 2.69 5.78
N SER A 57 13.94 3.86 5.23
CA SER A 57 13.08 4.55 4.27
C SER A 57 13.05 3.80 2.94
N ILE A 58 11.85 3.64 2.39
CA ILE A 58 11.64 3.12 1.03
C ILE A 58 12.33 3.98 -0.06
N CYS A 59 12.77 5.20 0.28
CA CYS A 59 13.58 6.06 -0.60
C CYS A 59 14.75 5.28 -1.22
N PHE A 60 15.37 4.38 -0.46
CA PHE A 60 16.57 3.66 -0.87
C PHE A 60 16.26 2.27 -1.45
N SER A 61 15.00 1.96 -1.78
CA SER A 61 14.56 0.61 -2.18
C SER A 61 15.04 0.18 -3.57
N GLU A 62 15.36 1.12 -4.46
CA GLU A 62 15.89 0.82 -5.80
C GLU A 62 17.43 0.73 -5.84
N LEU A 63 18.12 1.03 -4.73
CA LEU A 63 19.57 0.94 -4.65
C LEU A 63 20.07 -0.52 -4.53
N GLU A 64 21.34 -0.73 -4.88
CA GLU A 64 22.02 -2.01 -4.72
C GLU A 64 21.96 -2.51 -3.26
N LYS A 65 21.88 -3.84 -3.08
CA LYS A 65 22.02 -4.45 -1.75
C LYS A 65 23.34 -3.99 -1.11
N ARG A 66 23.31 -3.69 0.19
CA ARG A 66 24.45 -3.19 0.97
C ARG A 66 24.96 -1.80 0.55
N TRP A 67 24.11 -0.94 -0.04
CA TRP A 67 24.46 0.47 -0.29
C TRP A 67 24.95 1.21 0.97
N THR A 68 24.48 0.80 2.15
CA THR A 68 24.89 1.33 3.45
C THR A 68 26.39 1.18 3.72
N ASP A 69 27.06 0.19 3.12
CA ASP A 69 28.51 0.01 3.23
C ASP A 69 29.28 1.20 2.63
N ARG A 70 28.64 1.99 1.76
CA ARG A 70 29.21 3.19 1.14
C ARG A 70 28.93 4.47 1.95
N VAL A 71 28.29 4.34 3.11
CA VAL A 71 27.95 5.46 3.98
C VAL A 71 28.70 5.36 5.30
N GLU A 72 29.34 6.45 5.68
CA GLU A 72 29.99 6.63 6.99
C GLU A 72 29.13 7.59 7.82
N VAL A 73 28.69 7.16 9.00
CA VAL A 73 27.79 7.93 9.87
C VAL A 73 28.60 8.59 10.97
N VAL A 74 28.50 9.92 11.08
CA VAL A 74 29.23 10.71 12.08
C VAL A 74 28.23 11.48 12.95
N ALA A 75 28.37 11.32 14.28
CA ALA A 75 27.65 12.13 15.24
C ALA A 75 28.13 13.57 15.20
N SER A 76 27.19 14.51 15.17
CA SER A 76 27.48 15.94 15.07
C SER A 76 26.40 16.77 15.76
N ASP A 77 26.66 18.04 16.01
CA ASP A 77 25.65 19.08 16.22
C ASP A 77 26.17 20.37 15.55
N LEU A 78 25.62 20.70 14.38
CA LEU A 78 26.11 21.80 13.56
C LEU A 78 26.01 23.16 14.26
N SER A 79 25.13 23.31 15.25
CA SER A 79 25.03 24.56 16.01
C SER A 79 26.20 24.77 16.98
N ARG A 80 27.04 23.76 17.21
CA ARG A 80 28.20 23.81 18.12
C ARG A 80 29.52 24.06 17.37
N PRO A 81 30.54 24.62 18.04
CA PRO A 81 31.89 24.70 17.49
C PRO A 81 32.39 23.34 16.99
N ALA A 82 33.22 23.34 15.94
CA ALA A 82 33.71 22.13 15.26
C ALA A 82 32.58 21.16 14.83
N CYS A 83 31.36 21.69 14.62
CA CYS A 83 30.16 20.92 14.33
C CYS A 83 29.83 19.86 15.41
N GLY A 84 30.33 20.01 16.65
CA GLY A 84 30.12 19.04 17.73
C GLY A 84 30.69 17.63 17.44
N ILE A 85 31.62 17.51 16.49
CA ILE A 85 32.27 16.25 16.12
C ILE A 85 33.43 15.99 17.09
N GLN A 86 33.69 14.72 17.44
CA GLN A 86 34.86 14.34 18.24
C GLN A 86 36.16 14.71 17.52
N GLU A 87 37.17 15.15 18.27
CA GLU A 87 38.39 15.77 17.73
C GLU A 87 39.15 14.86 16.74
N ASP A 88 39.30 13.58 17.07
CA ASP A 88 39.93 12.58 16.22
C ASP A 88 39.18 12.38 14.89
N ILE A 89 37.85 12.26 14.95
CA ILE A 89 36.98 12.13 13.77
C ILE A 89 37.03 13.42 12.93
N TYR A 90 37.02 14.59 13.58
CA TYR A 90 37.10 15.90 12.93
C TYR A 90 38.38 16.03 12.10
N HIS A 91 39.54 15.68 12.67
CA HIS A 91 40.81 15.74 11.95
C HIS A 91 40.87 14.75 10.79
N GLN A 92 40.38 13.51 10.98
CA GLN A 92 40.31 12.52 9.90
C GLN A 92 39.41 12.98 8.75
N LEU A 93 38.26 13.58 9.07
CA LEU A 93 37.33 14.12 8.06
C LEU A 93 37.99 15.24 7.26
N CYS A 94 38.66 16.18 7.93
CA CYS A 94 39.36 17.30 7.30
C CYS A 94 40.46 16.85 6.32
N GLN A 95 41.13 15.72 6.57
CA GLN A 95 42.17 15.21 5.67
C GLN A 95 41.62 14.51 4.42
N ARG A 96 40.37 14.02 4.46
CA ARG A 96 39.81 13.11 3.45
C ARG A 96 38.71 13.75 2.61
N ALA A 97 37.94 14.68 3.17
CA ALA A 97 36.77 15.24 2.53
C ALA A 97 37.13 16.12 1.31
N THR A 98 36.39 15.93 0.23
CA THR A 98 36.60 16.65 -1.04
C THR A 98 35.43 17.55 -1.40
N HIS A 99 34.20 17.14 -1.05
CA HIS A 99 32.99 17.87 -1.40
C HIS A 99 32.08 17.95 -0.18
N PHE A 100 31.40 19.09 -0.02
CA PHE A 100 30.42 19.31 1.03
C PHE A 100 29.10 19.74 0.42
N ILE A 101 28.02 19.02 0.75
CA ILE A 101 26.65 19.37 0.41
C ILE A 101 25.89 19.64 1.71
N HIS A 102 25.64 20.90 1.99
CA HIS A 102 24.94 21.33 3.18
C HIS A 102 23.44 21.50 2.91
N CYS A 103 22.65 20.53 3.35
CA CYS A 103 21.17 20.57 3.28
C CYS A 103 20.51 20.79 4.65
N ALA A 104 21.27 20.77 5.74
CA ALA A 104 20.72 21.00 7.07
C ALA A 104 20.14 22.41 7.20
N GLY A 105 18.95 22.49 7.81
CA GLY A 105 18.24 23.73 8.08
C GLY A 105 16.89 23.43 8.71
N CYS A 106 16.37 24.36 9.50
CA CYS A 106 15.08 24.21 10.18
C CYS A 106 14.01 25.02 9.45
N VAL A 107 13.02 24.34 8.88
CA VAL A 107 11.86 24.95 8.20
C VAL A 107 10.68 25.00 9.18
N GLU A 108 10.86 25.70 10.29
CA GLU A 108 9.82 25.96 11.29
C GLU A 108 9.53 27.45 11.39
N PHE A 109 8.32 27.86 11.00
CA PHE A 109 7.91 29.27 11.00
C PHE A 109 7.50 29.79 12.38
N ASP A 110 7.29 28.90 13.36
CA ASP A 110 6.81 29.23 14.72
C ASP A 110 7.89 28.98 15.80
N ALA A 111 9.16 28.76 15.41
CA ALA A 111 10.27 28.55 16.34
C ALA A 111 10.78 29.87 16.96
N THR A 112 11.52 29.79 18.07
CA THR A 112 12.12 30.97 18.71
C THR A 112 13.24 31.56 17.85
N ILE A 113 13.55 32.85 18.04
CA ILE A 113 14.58 33.56 17.27
C ILE A 113 15.92 32.83 17.41
N GLU A 114 16.31 32.48 18.63
CA GLU A 114 17.59 31.83 18.96
C GLU A 114 17.70 30.48 18.24
N LYS A 115 16.61 29.69 18.24
CA LYS A 115 16.56 28.40 17.55
C LYS A 115 16.67 28.57 16.03
N ILE A 116 15.91 29.52 15.45
CA ILE A 116 15.94 29.77 13.99
C ILE A 116 17.33 30.20 13.54
N LEU A 117 17.97 31.12 14.28
CA LEU A 117 19.32 31.60 13.99
C LEU A 117 20.36 30.50 14.18
N ALA A 118 20.30 29.73 15.27
CA ALA A 118 21.22 28.62 15.50
C ALA A 118 21.14 27.53 14.42
N ASP A 119 19.92 27.12 14.05
CA ASP A 119 19.68 26.03 13.11
C ASP A 119 19.95 26.43 11.64
N ASN A 120 19.80 27.71 11.26
CA ASN A 120 19.92 28.14 9.87
C ASN A 120 21.15 29.02 9.56
N VAL A 121 21.62 29.82 10.51
CA VAL A 121 22.76 30.74 10.33
C VAL A 121 24.03 30.13 10.95
N THR A 122 24.03 29.92 12.27
CA THR A 122 25.21 29.39 12.98
C THR A 122 25.64 28.04 12.44
N SER A 123 24.68 27.15 12.18
CA SER A 123 24.94 25.82 11.59
C SER A 123 25.55 25.89 10.19
N ALA A 124 25.16 26.87 9.38
CA ALA A 124 25.72 27.07 8.05
C ALA A 124 27.17 27.57 8.13
N LEU A 125 27.45 28.53 9.02
CA LEU A 125 28.79 29.07 9.26
C LEU A 125 29.74 28.01 9.83
N ASN A 126 29.29 27.19 10.77
CA ASN A 126 30.11 26.09 11.31
C ASN A 126 30.39 25.02 10.25
N ALA A 127 29.43 24.71 9.37
CA ALA A 127 29.64 23.80 8.25
C ALA A 127 30.65 24.36 7.24
N LEU A 128 30.60 25.67 6.95
CA LEU A 128 31.61 26.35 6.12
C LEU A 128 33.00 26.28 6.76
N LYS A 129 33.12 26.55 8.06
CA LYS A 129 34.39 26.46 8.79
C LYS A 129 34.98 25.04 8.76
N LEU A 130 34.15 24.01 8.93
CA LEU A 130 34.58 22.62 8.78
C LEU A 130 35.06 22.34 7.34
N ALA A 131 34.34 22.82 6.32
CA ALA A 131 34.76 22.67 4.93
C ALA A 131 36.10 23.38 4.66
N GLN A 132 36.28 24.60 5.17
CA GLN A 132 37.53 25.37 5.06
C GLN A 132 38.72 24.69 5.72
N ALA A 133 38.49 23.93 6.80
CA ALA A 133 39.53 23.14 7.44
C ALA A 133 39.96 21.91 6.60
N CYS A 134 39.22 21.56 5.54
CA CYS A 134 39.53 20.41 4.70
C CYS A 134 40.59 20.73 3.64
N THR A 135 41.74 20.06 3.71
CA THR A 135 42.89 20.35 2.83
C THR A 135 42.68 19.96 1.37
N ARG A 136 41.67 19.13 1.09
CA ARG A 136 41.34 18.60 -0.24
C ARG A 136 40.01 19.13 -0.77
N LEU A 137 39.45 20.18 -0.15
CA LEU A 137 38.16 20.73 -0.54
C LEU A 137 38.17 21.19 -2.01
N GLN A 138 37.24 20.66 -2.79
CA GLN A 138 36.97 21.04 -4.18
C GLN A 138 35.73 21.91 -4.29
N ARG A 139 34.70 21.64 -3.46
CA ARG A 139 33.45 22.42 -3.46
C ARG A 139 32.70 22.37 -2.13
N PHE A 140 32.14 23.50 -1.73
CA PHE A 140 31.10 23.62 -0.72
C PHE A 140 29.79 24.12 -1.35
N VAL A 141 28.73 23.33 -1.27
CA VAL A 141 27.40 23.69 -1.77
C VAL A 141 26.44 23.90 -0.61
N HIS A 142 25.87 25.09 -0.51
CA HIS A 142 24.88 25.44 0.49
C HIS A 142 23.47 25.46 -0.10
N THR A 143 22.54 24.74 0.52
CA THR A 143 21.12 24.80 0.15
C THR A 143 20.43 25.96 0.86
N SER A 144 19.99 26.96 0.10
CA SER A 144 19.20 28.10 0.57
C SER A 144 17.73 27.96 0.17
N THR A 145 17.06 29.05 -0.21
CA THR A 145 15.72 29.05 -0.80
C THR A 145 15.57 30.21 -1.79
N ALA A 146 14.78 30.03 -2.85
CA ALA A 146 14.52 31.07 -3.84
C ALA A 146 13.80 32.30 -3.24
N TYR A 147 13.14 32.13 -2.09
CA TYR A 147 12.37 33.18 -1.41
C TYR A 147 13.19 34.02 -0.41
N VAL A 148 14.54 33.93 -0.42
CA VAL A 148 15.39 34.71 0.50
C VAL A 148 15.34 36.21 0.28
N GLN A 149 14.96 36.67 -0.92
CA GLN A 149 14.77 38.09 -1.16
C GLN A 149 13.29 38.47 -0.92
N PRO A 150 13.01 39.65 -0.32
CA PRO A 150 11.67 40.18 -0.25
C PRO A 150 11.04 40.33 -1.64
N HIS A 151 9.71 40.17 -1.73
CA HIS A 151 8.97 40.23 -3.01
C HIS A 151 9.14 41.55 -3.78
N GLN A 152 9.52 42.64 -3.10
CA GLN A 152 9.79 43.93 -3.75
C GLN A 152 10.93 43.89 -4.79
N PHE A 153 11.79 42.87 -4.75
CA PHE A 153 12.90 42.67 -5.68
C PHE A 153 12.52 41.86 -6.92
N ASN A 154 11.23 41.61 -7.17
CA ASN A 154 10.75 40.88 -8.33
C ASN A 154 11.02 41.68 -9.64
N PRO A 155 11.58 41.09 -10.72
CA PRO A 155 11.95 39.68 -10.90
C PRO A 155 13.20 39.27 -10.11
N MET A 156 13.17 38.06 -9.57
CA MET A 156 14.18 37.55 -8.65
C MET A 156 15.37 36.97 -9.43
N HIS A 157 16.53 37.60 -9.30
CA HIS A 157 17.77 37.20 -9.98
C HIS A 157 18.71 36.38 -9.09
N GLU A 158 19.60 35.61 -9.72
CA GLU A 158 20.68 34.84 -9.08
C GLU A 158 21.82 35.75 -8.60
N VAL A 159 21.49 36.68 -7.70
CA VAL A 159 22.41 37.65 -7.08
C VAL A 159 22.19 37.68 -5.57
N LEU A 160 23.18 38.15 -4.82
CA LEU A 160 23.02 38.40 -3.39
C LEU A 160 22.08 39.60 -3.21
N GLY A 161 21.09 39.47 -2.33
CA GLY A 161 20.15 40.57 -2.06
C GLY A 161 20.81 41.72 -1.28
N SER A 162 20.17 42.89 -1.21
CA SER A 162 20.60 43.96 -0.31
C SER A 162 19.88 43.86 1.04
N LEU A 163 20.60 44.09 2.14
CA LEU A 163 20.01 44.25 3.47
C LEU A 163 20.11 45.71 3.94
N PRO A 164 19.15 46.20 4.74
CA PRO A 164 19.13 47.59 5.23
C PRO A 164 20.26 47.89 6.23
N LEU A 165 20.83 46.85 6.83
CA LEU A 165 21.97 46.90 7.75
C LEU A 165 22.93 45.76 7.40
N PRO A 166 24.22 45.87 7.78
CA PRO A 166 25.16 44.77 7.68
C PRO A 166 24.60 43.49 8.32
N ALA A 167 24.75 42.35 7.64
CA ALA A 167 24.16 41.08 8.09
C ALA A 167 24.61 40.66 9.50
N GLN A 168 25.88 40.90 9.84
CA GLN A 168 26.42 40.63 11.18
C GLN A 168 25.70 41.45 12.25
N GLN A 169 25.51 42.75 12.02
CA GLN A 169 24.80 43.62 12.95
C GLN A 169 23.33 43.21 13.14
N LEU A 170 22.65 42.76 12.07
CA LEU A 170 21.29 42.23 12.18
C LEU A 170 21.24 40.94 13.00
N PHE A 171 22.19 40.03 12.77
CA PHE A 171 22.29 38.78 13.49
C PHE A 171 22.52 39.01 14.99
N ASP A 172 23.49 39.85 15.35
CA ASP A 172 23.85 40.14 16.74
C ASP A 172 22.67 40.80 17.48
N ARG A 173 22.05 41.82 16.88
CA ARG A 173 20.88 42.50 17.50
C ARG A 173 19.66 41.60 17.68
N LEU A 174 19.43 40.65 16.76
CA LEU A 174 18.36 39.66 16.92
C LEU A 174 18.67 38.66 18.03
N LEU A 175 19.94 38.27 18.18
CA LEU A 175 20.37 37.30 19.17
C LEU A 175 20.41 37.89 20.58
N GLU A 176 20.83 39.15 20.71
CA GLU A 176 20.89 39.90 21.97
C GLU A 176 19.51 40.37 22.46
N GLY A 177 18.50 40.34 21.58
CA GLY A 177 17.14 40.79 21.88
C GLY A 177 16.90 42.28 21.68
N ASP A 178 17.92 43.02 21.20
CA ASP A 178 17.88 44.45 20.87
C ASP A 178 16.95 44.78 19.68
N LEU A 179 16.63 43.79 18.87
CA LEU A 179 15.71 43.91 17.74
C LEU A 179 14.66 42.81 17.81
N THR A 180 13.38 43.20 17.90
CA THR A 180 12.29 42.22 17.91
C THR A 180 12.11 41.59 16.53
N ALA A 181 11.54 40.38 16.50
CA ALA A 181 11.19 39.72 15.25
C ALA A 181 10.30 40.59 14.34
N SER A 182 9.31 41.27 14.92
CA SER A 182 8.39 42.11 14.14
C SER A 182 9.11 43.29 13.50
N ASP A 183 9.98 43.97 14.25
CA ASP A 183 10.73 45.12 13.76
C ASP A 183 11.74 44.71 12.69
N ALA A 184 12.42 43.59 12.88
CA ALA A 184 13.34 43.04 11.89
C ALA A 184 12.64 42.69 10.58
N LEU A 185 11.46 42.06 10.64
CA LEU A 185 10.69 41.70 9.45
C LEU A 185 10.14 42.94 8.74
N HIS A 186 9.66 43.94 9.49
CA HIS A 186 9.20 45.19 8.91
C HIS A 186 10.34 45.96 8.23
N MET A 187 11.50 46.06 8.89
CA MET A 187 12.67 46.77 8.37
C MET A 187 13.27 46.08 7.15
N THR A 188 13.34 44.75 7.14
CA THR A 188 13.97 43.98 6.05
C THR A 188 13.01 43.59 4.93
N GLY A 189 11.70 43.72 5.14
CA GLY A 189 10.66 43.34 4.19
C GLY A 189 10.43 41.83 4.05
N HIS A 190 11.12 40.99 4.83
CA HIS A 190 10.89 39.55 4.81
C HIS A 190 9.57 39.21 5.52
N PRO A 191 8.81 38.21 5.04
CA PRO A 191 7.49 37.90 5.60
C PRO A 191 7.53 37.05 6.87
N ASN A 192 8.64 36.37 7.13
CA ASN A 192 8.82 35.49 8.27
C ASN A 192 10.31 35.34 8.61
N LEU A 193 10.59 34.96 9.86
CA LEU A 193 11.94 34.84 10.39
C LEU A 193 12.79 33.78 9.69
N TYR A 194 12.17 32.71 9.19
CA TYR A 194 12.90 31.68 8.45
C TYR A 194 13.55 32.26 7.18
N LEU A 195 12.81 33.03 6.37
CA LEU A 195 13.34 33.64 5.16
C LEU A 195 14.41 34.69 5.48
N LEU A 196 14.21 35.49 6.53
CA LEU A 196 15.24 36.42 7.01
C LEU A 196 16.51 35.66 7.45
N ALA A 197 16.38 34.58 8.20
CA ALA A 197 17.52 33.79 8.65
C ALA A 197 18.28 33.13 7.49
N LYS A 198 17.58 32.62 6.46
CA LYS A 198 18.23 32.12 5.24
C LYS A 198 18.93 33.23 4.47
N SER A 199 18.34 34.42 4.40
CA SER A 199 18.99 35.62 3.82
C SER A 199 20.25 36.01 4.59
N LEU A 200 20.19 36.08 5.92
CA LEU A 200 21.36 36.35 6.78
C LEU A 200 22.45 35.28 6.61
N ALA A 201 22.07 34.01 6.53
CA ALA A 201 23.02 32.92 6.30
C ALA A 201 23.78 33.09 4.98
N GLU A 202 23.11 33.45 3.88
CA GLU A 202 23.79 33.70 2.61
C GLU A 202 24.81 34.84 2.71
N HIS A 203 24.44 35.97 3.31
CA HIS A 203 25.34 37.11 3.45
C HIS A 203 26.55 36.79 4.31
N LEU A 204 26.33 36.13 5.45
CA LEU A 204 27.40 35.78 6.37
C LEU A 204 28.30 34.68 5.79
N LEU A 205 27.76 33.75 5.00
CA LEU A 205 28.56 32.78 4.24
C LEU A 205 29.43 33.46 3.19
N VAL A 206 28.90 34.42 2.43
CA VAL A 206 29.66 35.19 1.43
C VAL A 206 30.80 35.95 2.13
N GLN A 207 30.51 36.62 3.24
CA GLN A 207 31.49 37.36 4.04
C GLN A 207 32.58 36.45 4.62
N ALA A 208 32.21 35.29 5.17
CA ALA A 208 33.14 34.33 5.76
C ALA A 208 33.84 33.42 4.73
N GLY A 209 33.42 33.45 3.47
CA GLY A 209 33.84 32.52 2.43
C GLY A 209 35.34 32.57 2.13
N GLY A 210 35.95 33.77 2.13
CA GLY A 210 37.41 33.94 2.05
C GLY A 210 38.08 33.18 0.89
N GLY A 211 37.46 33.13 -0.30
CA GLY A 211 37.98 32.40 -1.47
C GLY A 211 37.64 30.90 -1.51
N THR A 212 36.84 30.39 -0.58
CA THR A 212 36.31 29.01 -0.61
C THR A 212 35.50 28.78 -1.88
N PRO A 213 35.72 27.68 -2.64
CA PRO A 213 34.92 27.35 -3.81
C PRO A 213 33.49 27.01 -3.37
N MET A 214 32.62 28.02 -3.36
CA MET A 214 31.28 27.93 -2.81
C MET A 214 30.20 28.16 -3.86
N THR A 215 29.10 27.43 -3.72
CA THR A 215 27.88 27.64 -4.52
C THR A 215 26.66 27.61 -3.62
N ILE A 216 25.77 28.59 -3.78
CA ILE A 216 24.51 28.69 -3.06
C ILE A 216 23.38 28.28 -4.01
N VAL A 217 22.70 27.18 -3.73
CA VAL A 217 21.58 26.68 -4.52
C VAL A 217 20.28 27.05 -3.82
N ARG A 218 19.39 27.73 -4.54
CA ARG A 218 18.13 28.30 -4.04
C ARG A 218 16.92 27.57 -4.65
N PRO A 219 16.41 26.51 -4.01
CA PRO A 219 15.17 25.86 -4.44
C PRO A 219 13.91 26.67 -4.14
N SER A 220 12.88 26.54 -4.98
CA SER A 220 11.51 27.00 -4.68
C SER A 220 10.78 25.98 -3.77
N ILE A 221 9.45 25.89 -3.83
CA ILE A 221 8.70 24.94 -3.00
C ILE A 221 9.01 23.51 -3.46
N ILE A 222 9.77 22.78 -2.64
CA ILE A 222 10.12 21.39 -2.93
C ILE A 222 8.89 20.49 -2.72
N SER A 223 8.60 19.62 -3.67
CA SER A 223 7.54 18.62 -3.56
C SER A 223 8.00 17.24 -4.06
N VAL A 224 7.04 16.35 -4.33
CA VAL A 224 7.26 14.94 -4.64
C VAL A 224 8.27 14.75 -5.78
N SER A 225 8.94 13.59 -5.82
CA SER A 225 9.88 13.27 -6.90
C SER A 225 9.22 13.19 -8.27
N TRP A 226 9.96 13.64 -9.29
CA TRP A 226 9.58 13.47 -10.69
C TRP A 226 10.02 12.12 -11.26
N GLN A 227 11.21 11.66 -10.94
CA GLN A 227 11.78 10.42 -11.42
C GLN A 227 12.36 9.60 -10.28
N HIS A 228 13.23 10.18 -9.45
CA HIS A 228 14.00 9.42 -8.46
C HIS A 228 13.64 9.79 -7.01
N PRO A 229 13.69 8.86 -6.05
CA PRO A 229 14.04 7.44 -6.21
C PRO A 229 13.05 6.68 -7.10
N PHE A 230 11.76 6.99 -6.99
CA PHE A 230 10.74 6.60 -7.94
C PHE A 230 9.67 7.68 -8.02
N PRO A 231 8.87 7.71 -9.08
CA PRO A 231 7.77 8.64 -9.28
C PRO A 231 6.84 8.93 -8.09
N GLY A 232 6.80 10.20 -7.65
CA GLY A 232 5.82 10.67 -6.66
C GLY A 232 6.16 10.37 -5.21
N TRP A 233 7.39 9.90 -4.92
CA TRP A 233 7.87 9.67 -3.57
C TRP A 233 7.88 10.96 -2.74
N VAL A 234 7.44 10.84 -1.49
CA VAL A 234 7.43 11.91 -0.49
C VAL A 234 7.31 11.33 0.91
N ASP A 235 8.00 11.90 1.89
CA ASP A 235 7.89 11.49 3.30
C ASP A 235 7.63 12.67 4.27
N SER A 236 7.37 13.86 3.72
CA SER A 236 7.14 15.09 4.48
C SER A 236 5.83 15.78 4.12
N PHE A 237 5.10 16.23 5.15
CA PHE A 237 3.91 17.09 5.06
C PHE A 237 4.24 18.59 4.86
N ALA A 238 5.50 18.95 4.61
CA ALA A 238 5.91 20.34 4.47
C ALA A 238 5.33 21.02 3.23
N ALA A 239 5.08 22.33 3.34
CA ALA A 239 4.62 23.19 2.23
C ALA A 239 3.39 22.63 1.48
N ILE A 240 3.49 22.45 0.15
CA ILE A 240 2.35 22.12 -0.71
C ILE A 240 1.77 20.72 -0.43
N THR A 241 2.58 19.76 0.02
CA THR A 241 2.11 18.38 0.27
C THR A 241 1.15 18.35 1.47
N GLY A 242 1.40 19.16 2.50
CA GLY A 242 0.49 19.38 3.62
C GLY A 242 -0.82 20.05 3.23
N VAL A 243 -0.77 21.04 2.32
CA VAL A 243 -1.97 21.69 1.76
C VAL A 243 -2.83 20.67 1.00
N VAL A 244 -2.20 19.88 0.11
CA VAL A 244 -2.86 18.82 -0.67
C VAL A 244 -3.48 17.76 0.25
N ALA A 245 -2.76 17.31 1.28
CA ALA A 245 -3.28 16.38 2.29
C ALA A 245 -4.48 16.96 3.06
N GLY A 246 -4.39 18.23 3.47
CA GLY A 246 -5.46 18.95 4.15
C GLY A 246 -6.73 19.04 3.32
N ILE A 247 -6.60 19.34 2.02
CA ILE A 247 -7.73 19.40 1.08
C ILE A 247 -8.32 18.01 0.86
N GLY A 248 -7.48 17.00 0.59
CA GLY A 248 -7.91 15.63 0.29
C GLY A 248 -8.64 14.96 1.45
N THR A 249 -8.19 15.20 2.69
CA THR A 249 -8.84 14.70 3.91
C THR A 249 -10.10 15.50 4.29
N GLY A 250 -10.31 16.67 3.68
CA GLY A 250 -11.38 17.61 4.00
C GLY A 250 -11.18 18.37 5.31
N VAL A 251 -9.96 18.37 5.86
CA VAL A 251 -9.55 19.16 7.04
C VAL A 251 -9.39 20.63 6.66
N LEU A 252 -8.75 20.93 5.54
CA LEU A 252 -8.57 22.28 5.01
C LEU A 252 -9.67 22.58 3.98
N ARG A 253 -10.47 23.62 4.23
CA ARG A 253 -11.62 23.97 3.37
C ARG A 253 -11.63 25.40 2.87
N VAL A 254 -10.82 26.28 3.45
CA VAL A 254 -10.68 27.69 3.12
C VAL A 254 -9.20 28.00 3.18
N LEU A 255 -8.67 28.54 2.08
CA LEU A 255 -7.28 28.96 1.95
C LEU A 255 -7.24 30.45 1.61
N SER A 256 -6.42 31.21 2.32
CA SER A 256 -6.10 32.58 1.94
C SER A 256 -5.14 32.56 0.77
N SER A 257 -5.67 32.79 -0.42
CA SER A 257 -4.96 32.72 -1.67
C SER A 257 -5.75 33.42 -2.78
N ASP A 258 -5.01 34.13 -3.63
CA ASP A 258 -5.49 34.57 -4.93
C ASP A 258 -5.48 33.39 -5.91
N ALA A 259 -6.60 33.20 -6.62
CA ALA A 259 -6.82 32.07 -7.50
C ALA A 259 -5.86 32.03 -8.70
N GLU A 260 -5.44 33.20 -9.19
CA GLU A 260 -4.65 33.33 -10.42
C GLU A 260 -3.15 33.39 -10.16
N VAL A 261 -2.71 33.43 -8.89
CA VAL A 261 -1.29 33.36 -8.53
C VAL A 261 -0.71 32.02 -8.97
N ILE A 262 0.45 32.08 -9.63
CA ILE A 262 1.22 30.92 -10.06
C ILE A 262 2.17 30.52 -8.92
N LEU A 263 2.03 29.27 -8.46
CA LEU A 263 2.94 28.66 -7.50
C LEU A 263 4.13 28.03 -8.23
N ASP A 264 5.33 28.36 -7.77
CA ASP A 264 6.57 27.71 -8.22
C ASP A 264 6.87 26.51 -7.32
N VAL A 265 6.66 25.31 -7.87
CA VAL A 265 6.85 24.03 -7.15
C VAL A 265 7.81 23.15 -7.94
N VAL A 266 8.91 22.77 -7.31
CA VAL A 266 10.02 22.02 -7.91
C VAL A 266 10.10 20.59 -7.34
N PRO A 267 10.34 19.56 -8.17
CA PRO A 267 10.60 18.21 -7.70
C PRO A 267 11.89 18.07 -6.89
N VAL A 268 11.83 17.28 -5.82
CA VAL A 268 12.94 17.06 -4.89
C VAL A 268 14.19 16.47 -5.56
N ASP A 269 14.02 15.57 -6.52
CA ASP A 269 15.09 14.92 -7.26
C ASP A 269 15.77 15.85 -8.26
N ASN A 270 15.01 16.75 -8.89
CA ASN A 270 15.57 17.83 -9.69
C ASN A 270 16.44 18.79 -8.84
N VAL A 271 16.00 19.11 -7.61
CA VAL A 271 16.80 19.90 -6.68
C VAL A 271 18.04 19.13 -6.21
N ALA A 272 17.89 17.85 -5.86
CA ALA A 272 19.00 17.00 -5.44
C ALA A 272 20.08 16.88 -6.53
N MET A 273 19.65 16.66 -7.77
CA MET A 273 20.56 16.60 -8.92
C MET A 273 21.24 17.95 -9.18
N CYS A 274 20.55 19.08 -9.01
CA CYS A 274 21.16 20.41 -9.11
C CYS A 274 22.27 20.60 -8.06
N LEU A 275 22.02 20.22 -6.80
CA LEU A 275 23.03 20.26 -5.73
C LEU A 275 24.27 19.42 -6.05
N ILE A 276 24.07 18.21 -6.58
CA ILE A 276 25.16 17.31 -6.96
C ILE A 276 25.92 17.88 -8.17
N GLN A 277 25.24 18.35 -9.20
CA GLN A 277 25.88 18.93 -10.39
C GLN A 277 26.73 20.16 -10.05
N GLU A 278 26.23 21.05 -9.18
CA GLU A 278 26.99 22.21 -8.71
C GLU A 278 28.15 21.80 -7.78
N SER A 279 28.05 20.66 -7.10
CA SER A 279 29.16 20.08 -6.33
C SER A 279 30.34 19.72 -7.22
N PHE A 280 30.07 19.13 -8.38
CA PHE A 280 31.09 18.62 -9.32
C PHE A 280 31.32 19.54 -10.54
N ALA A 281 30.81 20.77 -10.51
CA ALA A 281 30.98 21.73 -11.61
C ALA A 281 32.44 22.17 -11.76
N SER A 282 32.88 22.42 -13.00
CA SER A 282 34.26 22.87 -13.29
C SER A 282 34.52 24.34 -12.95
N SER A 283 33.50 25.21 -13.03
CA SER A 283 33.61 26.65 -12.74
C SER A 283 33.68 26.90 -11.23
N ARG A 284 34.85 27.32 -10.72
CA ARG A 284 35.11 27.54 -9.27
C ARG A 284 34.53 28.84 -8.72
N ILE A 285 34.31 29.83 -9.59
CA ILE A 285 33.99 31.22 -9.27
C ILE A 285 32.90 31.67 -10.27
N GLY A 286 31.97 32.53 -9.86
CA GLY A 286 30.98 33.13 -10.79
C GLY A 286 31.70 33.83 -11.95
N ASP A 287 31.10 33.89 -13.14
CA ASP A 287 31.68 34.41 -14.39
C ASP A 287 32.44 35.77 -14.22
N GLY A 288 33.70 35.74 -13.74
CA GLY A 288 34.57 36.91 -13.52
C GLY A 288 34.39 37.72 -12.23
N LEU A 289 33.78 37.22 -11.15
CA LEU A 289 33.56 37.98 -9.88
C LEU A 289 34.09 37.27 -8.64
N ASP A 290 34.65 37.99 -7.66
CA ASP A 290 35.14 37.46 -6.36
C ASP A 290 34.04 36.86 -5.44
N GLU A 291 32.80 36.74 -5.93
CA GLU A 291 31.62 36.29 -5.18
C GLU A 291 31.23 34.83 -5.47
N PRO A 292 30.62 34.12 -4.50
CA PRO A 292 30.16 32.75 -4.70
C PRO A 292 29.04 32.67 -5.72
N LYS A 293 29.02 31.59 -6.51
CA LYS A 293 27.97 31.35 -7.51
C LYS A 293 26.63 31.11 -6.82
N ILE A 294 25.59 31.83 -7.24
CA ILE A 294 24.20 31.62 -6.79
C ILE A 294 23.43 30.97 -7.94
N VAL A 295 22.61 29.96 -7.65
CA VAL A 295 21.86 29.18 -8.64
C VAL A 295 20.42 28.96 -8.18
N HIS A 296 19.44 29.28 -9.00
CA HIS A 296 18.04 28.97 -8.75
C HIS A 296 17.72 27.53 -9.18
N ALA A 297 17.10 26.76 -8.27
CA ALA A 297 16.55 25.44 -8.56
C ALA A 297 15.02 25.49 -8.52
N VAL A 298 14.43 26.04 -9.59
CA VAL A 298 13.02 26.47 -9.62
C VAL A 298 12.30 25.97 -10.87
N SER A 299 10.97 25.98 -10.84
CA SER A 299 10.13 25.68 -12.01
C SER A 299 9.91 26.89 -12.91
N THR A 300 10.00 28.11 -12.36
CA THR A 300 9.62 29.41 -12.94
C THR A 300 8.12 29.55 -13.21
N LEU A 301 7.66 30.78 -13.48
CA LEU A 301 6.27 31.04 -13.88
C LEU A 301 5.82 30.23 -15.11
N LYS A 302 6.75 29.78 -15.96
CA LYS A 302 6.44 28.99 -17.16
C LYS A 302 6.04 27.54 -16.84
N LYS A 303 6.59 26.95 -15.78
CA LYS A 303 6.32 25.55 -15.38
C LYS A 303 5.69 25.42 -13.99
N GLY A 304 5.34 26.55 -13.38
CA GLY A 304 4.45 26.59 -12.23
C GLY A 304 3.00 26.34 -12.62
N PHE A 305 2.11 26.36 -11.63
CA PHE A 305 0.67 26.20 -11.84
C PHE A 305 -0.12 27.21 -11.02
N SER A 306 -1.24 27.69 -11.57
CA SER A 306 -2.12 28.58 -10.82
C SER A 306 -2.80 27.83 -9.66
N VAL A 307 -3.08 28.56 -8.57
CA VAL A 307 -3.79 27.96 -7.41
C VAL A 307 -5.16 27.43 -7.82
N ASN A 308 -5.84 28.10 -8.76
CA ASN A 308 -7.13 27.65 -9.28
C ASN A 308 -7.03 26.29 -10.00
N SER A 309 -6.02 26.13 -10.88
CA SER A 309 -5.77 24.87 -11.59
C SER A 309 -5.39 23.75 -10.62
N ALA A 310 -4.51 24.03 -9.66
CA ALA A 310 -4.16 23.09 -8.61
C ALA A 310 -5.38 22.65 -7.81
N ARG A 311 -6.22 23.61 -7.37
CA ARG A 311 -7.47 23.32 -6.67
C ARG A 311 -8.36 22.37 -7.45
N ALA A 312 -8.56 22.63 -8.74
CA ALA A 312 -9.43 21.80 -9.59
C ALA A 312 -8.93 20.35 -9.66
N ILE A 313 -7.64 20.17 -9.95
CA ILE A 313 -7.00 18.84 -10.07
C ILE A 313 -7.01 18.11 -8.72
N ILE A 314 -6.63 18.77 -7.63
CA ILE A 314 -6.63 18.18 -6.28
C ILE A 314 -8.03 17.71 -5.90
N ILE A 315 -9.05 18.56 -6.08
CA ILE A 315 -10.43 18.22 -5.75
C ILE A 315 -10.94 17.06 -6.61
N ASP A 316 -10.69 17.09 -7.92
CA ASP A 316 -11.09 16.00 -8.82
C ASP A 316 -10.41 14.68 -8.46
N TYR A 317 -9.09 14.69 -8.24
CA TYR A 317 -8.32 13.52 -7.85
C TYR A 317 -8.87 12.87 -6.57
N PHE A 318 -9.06 13.63 -5.49
CA PHE A 318 -9.55 13.07 -4.22
C PHE A 318 -11.06 12.78 -4.21
N ARG A 319 -11.85 13.32 -5.16
CA ARG A 319 -13.24 12.87 -5.38
C ARG A 319 -13.29 11.49 -6.01
N ARG A 320 -12.38 11.20 -6.95
CA ARG A 320 -12.28 9.89 -7.61
C ARG A 320 -11.65 8.84 -6.69
N ASN A 321 -10.65 9.24 -5.91
CA ASN A 321 -9.83 8.36 -5.07
C ASN A 321 -10.17 8.51 -3.58
N TYR A 322 -11.45 8.28 -3.22
CA TYR A 322 -12.06 8.60 -1.92
C TYR A 322 -11.19 8.29 -0.67
N ILE A 323 -10.83 9.34 0.08
CA ILE A 323 -9.98 9.23 1.30
C ILE A 323 -10.77 9.37 2.60
N SER A 324 -11.86 10.15 2.58
CA SER A 324 -12.50 10.63 3.80
C SER A 324 -14.01 10.72 3.60
N HIS A 325 -14.77 10.52 4.68
CA HIS A 325 -16.21 10.77 4.71
C HIS A 325 -16.58 12.23 4.36
N LYS A 326 -15.61 13.14 4.45
CA LYS A 326 -15.77 14.55 4.07
C LYS A 326 -15.42 14.73 2.60
N LYS A 327 -16.37 15.20 1.80
CA LYS A 327 -16.13 15.57 0.40
C LYS A 327 -15.04 16.65 0.31
N PRO A 328 -14.00 16.47 -0.52
CA PRO A 328 -12.97 17.49 -0.72
C PRO A 328 -13.60 18.71 -1.37
N ARG A 329 -13.41 19.86 -0.71
CA ARG A 329 -13.89 21.18 -1.12
C ARG A 329 -12.90 22.21 -0.59
N LEU A 330 -12.55 23.17 -1.44
CA LEU A 330 -11.69 24.28 -1.08
C LEU A 330 -12.30 25.58 -1.60
N TYR A 331 -12.48 26.53 -0.69
CA TYR A 331 -12.80 27.91 -0.99
C TYR A 331 -11.49 28.70 -1.01
N LEU A 332 -11.19 29.29 -2.16
CA LEU A 332 -10.14 30.29 -2.27
C LEU A 332 -10.78 31.62 -1.93
N THR A 333 -10.10 32.37 -1.09
CA THR A 333 -10.50 33.68 -0.58
C THR A 333 -9.23 34.49 -0.54
N GLY A 334 -9.27 35.80 -0.83
CA GLY A 334 -8.08 36.64 -0.83
C GLY A 334 -7.42 36.78 0.55
N CYS A 335 -7.15 38.01 0.98
CA CYS A 335 -6.44 38.24 2.24
C CYS A 335 -7.19 37.70 3.48
N THR A 336 -6.44 37.19 4.46
CA THR A 336 -6.96 36.68 5.75
C THR A 336 -7.73 37.75 6.56
N THR A 337 -7.46 39.03 6.31
CA THR A 337 -8.15 40.16 6.96
C THR A 337 -9.52 40.47 6.35
N SER A 338 -9.83 39.92 5.17
CA SER A 338 -11.11 40.16 4.49
C SER A 338 -12.30 39.58 5.28
N LEU A 339 -13.44 40.27 5.22
CA LEU A 339 -14.69 39.79 5.82
C LEU A 339 -15.12 38.45 5.21
N GLU A 340 -14.91 38.27 3.91
CA GLU A 340 -15.21 37.00 3.23
C GLU A 340 -14.39 35.83 3.78
N PHE A 341 -13.07 36.00 3.94
CA PHE A 341 -12.20 34.98 4.54
C PHE A 341 -12.70 34.62 5.94
N ARG A 342 -12.90 35.62 6.81
CA ARG A 342 -13.33 35.41 8.20
C ARG A 342 -14.67 34.69 8.28
N PHE A 343 -15.62 35.06 7.43
CA PHE A 343 -16.93 34.40 7.37
C PHE A 343 -16.81 32.95 6.92
N ARG A 344 -16.12 32.68 5.81
CA ARG A 344 -15.98 31.31 5.28
C ARG A 344 -15.17 30.42 6.21
N ASP A 345 -14.08 30.92 6.79
CA ASP A 345 -13.28 30.20 7.78
C ASP A 345 -14.11 29.83 9.01
N PHE A 346 -14.91 30.78 9.52
CA PHE A 346 -15.81 30.53 10.63
C PHE A 346 -16.81 29.41 10.32
N ILE A 347 -17.55 29.53 9.22
CA ILE A 347 -18.62 28.58 8.85
C ILE A 347 -18.07 27.21 8.46
N HIS A 348 -17.00 27.15 7.67
CA HIS A 348 -16.55 25.91 7.06
C HIS A 348 -15.45 25.18 7.85
N GLN A 349 -14.73 25.86 8.75
CA GLN A 349 -13.63 25.28 9.51
C GLN A 349 -13.82 25.37 11.02
N ARG A 350 -13.99 26.57 11.58
CA ARG A 350 -13.98 26.77 13.04
C ARG A 350 -15.23 26.26 13.73
N LEU A 351 -16.41 26.60 13.21
CA LEU A 351 -17.71 26.22 13.78
C LEU A 351 -17.90 24.69 13.80
N PRO A 352 -17.65 23.94 12.71
CA PRO A 352 -17.77 22.48 12.73
C PRO A 352 -16.83 21.81 13.75
N LEU A 353 -15.59 22.30 13.90
CA LEU A 353 -14.66 21.77 14.89
C LEU A 353 -15.08 22.10 16.32
N ALA A 354 -15.61 23.30 16.57
CA ALA A 354 -16.13 23.70 17.87
C ALA A 354 -17.32 22.82 18.28
N LEU A 355 -18.30 22.65 17.39
CA LEU A 355 -19.45 21.77 17.60
C LEU A 355 -19.02 20.33 17.83
N SER A 356 -18.09 19.81 17.01
CA SER A 356 -17.54 18.45 17.17
C SER A 356 -16.85 18.28 18.53
N SER A 357 -16.16 19.31 19.02
CA SER A 357 -15.51 19.27 20.34
C SER A 357 -16.51 19.31 21.49
N ILE A 358 -17.62 20.04 21.36
CA ILE A 358 -18.69 20.09 22.36
C ILE A 358 -19.38 18.74 22.42
N VAL A 359 -19.80 18.20 21.26
CA VAL A 359 -20.43 16.87 21.16
C VAL A 359 -19.51 15.78 21.70
N ALA A 360 -18.21 15.81 21.38
CA ALA A 360 -17.26 14.82 21.88
C ALA A 360 -17.16 14.82 23.42
N ARG A 361 -17.18 16.00 24.06
CA ARG A 361 -17.17 16.12 25.52
C ARG A 361 -18.49 15.66 26.13
N ALA A 362 -19.62 16.03 25.52
CA ALA A 362 -20.95 15.65 25.98
C ALA A 362 -21.23 14.14 25.84
N SER A 363 -20.69 13.49 24.80
CA SER A 363 -20.86 12.06 24.54
C SER A 363 -19.75 11.18 25.13
N ASN A 364 -18.91 11.71 26.03
CA ASN A 364 -17.78 11.03 26.65
C ASN A 364 -16.86 10.29 25.66
N ARG A 365 -16.66 10.86 24.45
CA ARG A 365 -15.83 10.24 23.42
C ARG A 365 -14.35 10.27 23.82
N ASN A 366 -13.63 9.22 23.46
CA ASN A 366 -12.24 8.96 23.86
C ASN A 366 -11.28 10.14 23.56
N ALA A 367 -10.28 10.35 24.42
CA ALA A 367 -9.26 11.40 24.36
C ALA A 367 -8.53 11.49 23.00
N VAL A 368 -8.45 10.38 22.26
CA VAL A 368 -7.89 10.31 20.90
C VAL A 368 -8.62 11.25 19.92
N PHE A 369 -9.96 11.28 19.95
CA PHE A 369 -10.75 12.14 19.05
C PHE A 369 -10.55 13.63 19.36
N LEU A 370 -10.44 13.99 20.65
CA LEU A 370 -10.16 15.36 21.07
C LEU A 370 -8.73 15.81 20.69
N LYS A 371 -7.75 14.90 20.68
CA LYS A 371 -6.40 15.17 20.15
C LYS A 371 -6.46 15.44 18.65
N TYR A 372 -7.22 14.65 17.89
CA TYR A 372 -7.44 14.86 16.46
C TYR A 372 -8.05 16.25 16.16
N LEU A 373 -9.10 16.66 16.87
CA LEU A 373 -9.73 17.98 16.66
C LEU A 373 -8.76 19.14 16.92
N ARG A 374 -7.93 19.03 17.97
CA ARG A 374 -6.87 20.01 18.26
C ARG A 374 -5.84 20.08 17.14
N ARG A 375 -5.39 18.92 16.63
CA ARG A 375 -4.46 18.85 15.50
C ARG A 375 -5.05 19.47 14.24
N ALA A 376 -6.30 19.15 13.91
CA ALA A 376 -6.99 19.73 12.75
C ALA A 376 -7.06 21.26 12.84
N ARG A 377 -7.38 21.82 14.02
CA ARG A 377 -7.40 23.27 14.23
C ARG A 377 -6.02 23.92 14.01
N ARG A 378 -4.94 23.30 14.53
CA ARG A 378 -3.57 23.80 14.32
C ARG A 378 -3.19 23.78 12.85
N ILE A 379 -3.49 22.70 12.13
CA ILE A 379 -3.22 22.60 10.68
C ILE A 379 -3.89 23.74 9.92
N GLN A 380 -5.18 24.00 10.18
CA GLN A 380 -5.95 25.05 9.53
C GLN A 380 -5.35 26.45 9.76
N GLN A 381 -4.99 26.75 11.01
CA GLN A 381 -4.42 28.05 11.40
C GLN A 381 -3.02 28.25 10.81
N ASN A 382 -2.13 27.28 10.99
CA ASN A 382 -0.74 27.37 10.53
C ASN A 382 -0.65 27.43 9.01
N THR A 383 -1.51 26.70 8.30
CA THR A 383 -1.53 26.72 6.83
C THR A 383 -1.90 28.12 6.31
N ASN A 384 -2.96 28.73 6.82
CA ASN A 384 -3.37 30.07 6.37
C ASN A 384 -2.37 31.15 6.79
N ARG A 385 -1.71 31.03 7.95
CA ARG A 385 -0.68 31.98 8.40
C ARG A 385 0.58 31.94 7.54
N ASN A 386 1.07 30.73 7.26
CA ASN A 386 2.40 30.54 6.66
C ASN A 386 2.35 30.49 5.13
N PHE A 387 1.26 29.97 4.55
CA PHE A 387 1.15 29.78 3.10
C PHE A 387 0.59 31.02 2.37
N GLN A 388 -0.10 31.93 3.07
CA GLN A 388 -0.69 33.13 2.44
C GLN A 388 0.34 33.98 1.69
N PHE A 389 1.60 34.05 2.14
CA PHE A 389 2.63 34.84 1.49
C PHE A 389 2.98 34.29 0.10
N PHE A 390 3.05 32.97 -0.03
CA PHE A 390 3.33 32.28 -1.28
C PHE A 390 2.09 32.21 -2.19
N ALA A 391 0.90 32.19 -1.60
CA ALA A 391 -0.36 31.96 -2.32
C ALA A 391 -1.10 33.25 -2.73
N ASN A 392 -0.60 34.43 -2.35
CA ASN A 392 -1.14 35.75 -2.74
C ASN A 392 -0.16 36.60 -3.56
N ARG A 393 1.04 36.10 -3.86
CA ARG A 393 2.06 36.83 -4.65
C ARG A 393 2.78 35.86 -5.58
N ALA A 394 2.81 36.18 -6.87
CA ALA A 394 3.63 35.45 -7.83
C ALA A 394 5.09 35.93 -7.76
N TYR A 395 6.02 34.98 -7.84
CA TYR A 395 7.47 35.23 -7.86
C TYR A 395 8.01 34.87 -9.25
N ASP A 396 8.60 35.85 -9.94
CA ASP A 396 9.23 35.65 -11.24
C ASP A 396 10.71 35.35 -11.05
N PHE A 397 11.03 34.07 -10.86
CA PHE A 397 12.42 33.63 -10.72
C PHE A 397 13.13 33.56 -12.08
N ARG A 398 14.23 34.30 -12.19
CA ARG A 398 15.14 34.26 -13.34
C ARG A 398 16.27 33.28 -13.04
N GLN A 399 16.28 32.17 -13.75
CA GLN A 399 17.31 31.13 -13.67
C GLN A 399 18.24 31.20 -14.89
N ARG A 400 19.55 31.04 -14.68
CA ARG A 400 20.50 30.95 -15.81
C ARG A 400 20.43 29.59 -16.51
N ARG A 401 20.19 28.52 -15.75
CA ARG A 401 20.13 27.15 -16.26
C ARG A 401 18.84 26.47 -15.82
N PRO A 402 18.01 25.96 -16.75
CA PRO A 402 16.78 25.25 -16.39
C PRO A 402 17.07 23.93 -15.68
N VAL A 403 16.40 23.68 -14.56
CA VAL A 403 16.50 22.39 -13.83
C VAL A 403 15.45 21.36 -14.30
N LEU A 404 14.37 21.83 -14.93
CA LEU A 404 13.29 20.99 -15.46
C LEU A 404 13.42 20.83 -16.98
N GLY A 405 13.29 19.59 -17.47
CA GLY A 405 13.25 19.22 -18.89
C GLY A 405 12.03 19.80 -19.63
N THR A 406 12.10 19.88 -20.96
CA THR A 406 11.04 20.45 -21.82
C THR A 406 9.73 19.66 -21.79
N ASP A 407 9.80 18.39 -21.41
CA ASP A 407 8.72 17.42 -21.22
C ASP A 407 7.94 17.60 -19.91
N PHE A 408 8.41 18.45 -19.00
CA PHE A 408 7.75 18.67 -17.71
C PHE A 408 6.40 19.42 -17.88
N ALA A 409 5.30 18.73 -17.56
CA ALA A 409 3.94 19.26 -17.60
C ALA A 409 3.43 19.59 -16.17
N PRO A 410 3.05 20.85 -15.88
CA PRO A 410 2.62 21.25 -14.54
C PRO A 410 1.35 20.52 -14.04
N ALA A 411 0.40 20.24 -14.93
CA ALA A 411 -0.83 19.53 -14.58
C ALA A 411 -0.57 18.07 -14.16
N ASP A 412 0.32 17.38 -14.88
CA ASP A 412 0.75 16.03 -14.54
C ASP A 412 1.50 16.02 -13.22
N TYR A 413 2.31 17.05 -12.96
CA TYR A 413 3.03 17.18 -11.71
C TYR A 413 2.10 17.35 -10.50
N ILE A 414 1.05 18.19 -10.59
CA ILE A 414 0.04 18.29 -9.52
C ILE A 414 -0.63 16.94 -9.26
N THR A 415 -0.97 16.21 -10.32
CA THR A 415 -1.58 14.87 -10.21
C THR A 415 -0.64 13.89 -9.50
N ARG A 416 0.66 13.95 -9.80
CA ARG A 416 1.72 13.20 -9.10
C ARG A 416 1.83 13.59 -7.63
N ILE A 417 1.78 14.88 -7.31
CA ILE A 417 1.77 15.35 -5.92
C ILE A 417 0.57 14.74 -5.18
N CYS A 418 -0.61 14.74 -5.79
CA CYS A 418 -1.80 14.13 -5.21
C CYS A 418 -1.62 12.63 -4.96
N ARG A 419 -1.04 11.90 -5.94
CA ARG A 419 -0.73 10.47 -5.81
C ARG A 419 0.27 10.18 -4.69
N GLY A 420 1.37 10.93 -4.66
CA GLY A 420 2.40 10.79 -3.63
C GLY A 420 1.89 11.05 -2.23
N VAL A 421 1.16 12.15 -2.04
CA VAL A 421 0.54 12.50 -0.75
C VAL A 421 -0.46 11.43 -0.32
N HIS A 422 -1.29 10.96 -1.25
CA HIS A 422 -2.26 9.90 -0.97
C HIS A 422 -1.55 8.63 -0.49
N PHE A 423 -0.51 8.19 -1.21
CA PHE A 423 0.16 6.91 -0.94
C PHE A 423 1.08 6.96 0.27
N TYR A 424 2.04 7.90 0.28
CA TYR A 424 3.14 7.87 1.24
C TYR A 424 2.84 8.64 2.53
N LEU A 425 2.01 9.69 2.49
CA LEU A 425 1.75 10.53 3.66
C LEU A 425 0.46 10.18 4.38
N LEU A 426 -0.62 9.96 3.63
CA LEU A 426 -1.90 9.57 4.20
C LEU A 426 -1.95 8.08 4.54
N ASN A 427 -0.90 7.33 4.18
CA ASN A 427 -0.73 5.89 4.40
C ASN A 427 -1.99 5.10 4.00
N LYS A 428 -2.70 5.62 2.99
CA LYS A 428 -3.81 4.96 2.37
C LYS A 428 -3.24 4.40 1.10
N ASP A 429 -3.09 3.09 1.08
CA ASP A 429 -2.64 2.36 -0.07
C ASP A 429 -3.50 2.76 -1.29
N VAL A 430 -2.96 3.64 -2.15
CA VAL A 430 -3.66 4.21 -3.32
C VAL A 430 -3.91 3.14 -4.37
N THR A 431 -3.21 2.01 -4.25
CA THR A 431 -3.55 0.85 -5.05
C THR A 431 -4.95 0.36 -4.68
N ARG A 432 -5.44 0.61 -3.46
CA ARG A 432 -6.66 0.02 -2.92
C ARG A 432 -7.79 1.03 -2.78
N SER A 433 -8.82 0.90 -3.61
CA SER A 433 -10.05 1.69 -3.44
C SER A 433 -11.06 0.94 -2.57
N THR A 434 -11.52 1.56 -1.48
CA THR A 434 -12.71 1.07 -0.77
C THR A 434 -13.93 1.48 -1.58
N PHE A 435 -14.66 0.50 -2.11
CA PHE A 435 -15.85 0.75 -2.95
C PHE A 435 -17.15 0.26 -2.30
N CYS A 436 -17.03 -0.46 -1.18
CA CYS A 436 -18.14 -0.78 -0.28
C CYS A 436 -17.69 -0.73 1.19
N GLY A 437 -18.60 -0.37 2.12
CA GLY A 437 -18.41 -0.47 3.57
C GLY A 437 -17.92 0.80 4.30
N GLU A 438 -16.81 1.44 3.89
CA GLU A 438 -16.35 2.68 4.57
C GLU A 438 -17.20 3.91 4.18
N GLY A 439 -18.15 4.24 5.05
CA GLY A 439 -19.10 5.34 4.89
C GLY A 439 -20.57 4.93 4.97
N ALA A 440 -20.86 3.65 5.21
CA ALA A 440 -22.20 3.15 5.49
C ALA A 440 -22.57 3.20 6.99
N THR A 441 -21.64 3.56 7.87
CA THR A 441 -21.84 3.64 9.34
C THR A 441 -22.45 4.96 9.82
N SER A 442 -22.81 5.88 8.91
CA SER A 442 -23.87 6.87 9.18
C SER A 442 -25.14 6.37 8.52
N GLY A 443 -26.15 6.02 9.31
CA GLY A 443 -27.35 5.29 8.91
C GLY A 443 -27.91 5.62 7.53
N GLN A 444 -28.34 4.57 6.85
CA GLN A 444 -29.07 4.60 5.57
C GLN A 444 -28.39 5.47 4.50
N VAL A 445 -27.65 4.82 3.59
CA VAL A 445 -27.56 5.37 2.23
C VAL A 445 -28.99 5.40 1.69
N GLY A 446 -29.69 6.52 1.85
CA GLY A 446 -31.12 6.62 1.57
C GLY A 446 -31.40 6.12 0.16
N LEU A 447 -32.40 5.25 0.01
CA LEU A 447 -32.76 4.55 -1.23
C LEU A 447 -32.73 5.49 -2.46
N VAL A 448 -33.23 6.71 -2.29
CA VAL A 448 -33.24 7.77 -3.31
C VAL A 448 -31.84 8.14 -3.82
N ARG A 449 -30.83 8.25 -2.95
CA ARG A 449 -29.44 8.54 -3.36
C ARG A 449 -28.82 7.35 -4.08
N THR A 450 -29.13 6.14 -3.67
CA THR A 450 -28.63 4.89 -4.27
C THR A 450 -29.21 4.70 -5.67
N VAL A 451 -30.51 4.93 -5.85
CA VAL A 451 -31.19 4.90 -7.14
C VAL A 451 -30.67 6.00 -8.07
N LYS A 452 -30.54 7.24 -7.59
CA LYS A 452 -29.94 8.34 -8.37
C LYS A 452 -28.48 8.07 -8.77
N TRP A 453 -27.72 7.32 -7.97
CA TRP A 453 -26.38 6.88 -8.33
C TRP A 453 -26.41 5.82 -9.43
N GLY A 454 -27.31 4.83 -9.33
CA GLY A 454 -27.45 3.77 -10.32
C GLY A 454 -27.88 4.30 -11.69
N LEU A 455 -28.84 5.24 -11.73
CA LEU A 455 -29.30 5.90 -12.96
C LEU A 455 -28.24 6.81 -13.63
N LYS A 456 -27.14 7.11 -12.95
CA LYS A 456 -26.03 7.92 -13.48
C LYS A 456 -24.88 7.05 -14.03
N GLN A 457 -24.94 5.73 -13.86
CA GLN A 457 -23.90 4.86 -14.40
C GLN A 457 -24.10 4.70 -15.92
N PRO A 458 -23.02 4.79 -16.72
CA PRO A 458 -23.11 4.81 -18.18
C PRO A 458 -23.52 3.47 -18.80
N ALA A 459 -23.50 2.37 -18.03
CA ALA A 459 -23.61 1.01 -18.56
C ALA A 459 -24.61 0.17 -17.74
N GLY A 460 -25.88 0.15 -18.14
CA GLY A 460 -26.85 -0.81 -17.63
C GLY A 460 -28.28 -0.48 -18.00
N ASP A 461 -29.01 -1.46 -18.50
CA ASP A 461 -30.48 -1.40 -18.53
C ASP A 461 -31.07 -1.27 -17.11
N LEU A 462 -32.31 -0.77 -17.02
CA LEU A 462 -32.99 -0.52 -15.75
C LEU A 462 -32.97 -1.74 -14.79
N PRO A 463 -33.18 -3.00 -15.24
CA PRO A 463 -33.02 -4.19 -14.41
C PRO A 463 -31.61 -4.36 -13.82
N ALA A 464 -30.55 -4.18 -14.62
CA ALA A 464 -29.17 -4.25 -14.15
C ALA A 464 -28.90 -3.19 -13.06
N VAL A 465 -29.36 -1.96 -13.28
CA VAL A 465 -29.25 -0.87 -12.30
C VAL A 465 -29.93 -1.24 -10.98
N ILE A 466 -31.15 -1.79 -11.02
CA ILE A 466 -31.90 -2.21 -9.83
C ILE A 466 -31.14 -3.31 -9.08
N ALA A 467 -30.64 -4.32 -9.79
CA ALA A 467 -29.86 -5.40 -9.19
C ALA A 467 -28.61 -4.88 -8.46
N MET A 468 -27.89 -3.92 -9.07
CA MET A 468 -26.68 -3.33 -8.50
C MET A 468 -26.99 -2.43 -7.29
N VAL A 469 -28.15 -1.75 -7.27
CA VAL A 469 -28.64 -1.00 -6.10
C VAL A 469 -28.93 -1.93 -4.93
N ILE A 470 -29.52 -3.11 -5.19
CA ILE A 470 -29.78 -4.13 -4.17
C ILE A 470 -28.46 -4.70 -3.63
N LEU A 471 -27.53 -5.07 -4.51
CA LEU A 471 -26.21 -5.57 -4.11
C LEU A 471 -25.45 -4.56 -3.25
N ARG A 472 -25.50 -3.27 -3.63
CA ARG A 472 -24.88 -2.20 -2.83
C ARG A 472 -25.44 -2.12 -1.41
N GLN A 473 -26.75 -2.28 -1.23
CA GLN A 473 -27.35 -2.28 0.10
C GLN A 473 -26.97 -3.54 0.88
N LEU A 474 -27.01 -4.70 0.23
CA LEU A 474 -26.62 -5.96 0.84
C LEU A 474 -25.16 -5.91 1.32
N PHE A 475 -24.23 -5.50 0.46
CA PHE A 475 -22.80 -5.42 0.80
C PHE A 475 -22.52 -4.41 1.92
N ALA A 476 -23.27 -3.31 1.99
CA ALA A 476 -23.16 -2.34 3.08
C ALA A 476 -23.65 -2.89 4.44
N LEU A 477 -24.48 -3.95 4.44
CA LEU A 477 -24.96 -4.60 5.66
C LEU A 477 -24.05 -5.74 6.12
N ILE A 478 -23.38 -6.45 5.20
CA ILE A 478 -22.60 -7.66 5.52
C ILE A 478 -21.09 -7.44 5.57
N PHE A 479 -20.56 -6.42 4.88
CA PHE A 479 -19.12 -6.10 4.88
C PHE A 479 -18.83 -4.80 5.61
N ARG A 480 -17.79 -4.83 6.45
CA ARG A 480 -17.18 -3.61 7.00
C ARG A 480 -16.52 -2.80 5.90
N LYS A 481 -15.75 -3.46 5.03
CA LYS A 481 -15.18 -2.85 3.82
C LYS A 481 -14.89 -3.88 2.74
N VAL A 482 -15.05 -3.47 1.49
CA VAL A 482 -14.55 -4.22 0.33
C VAL A 482 -13.55 -3.33 -0.39
N THR A 483 -12.32 -3.83 -0.52
CA THR A 483 -11.18 -3.11 -1.09
C THR A 483 -10.75 -3.77 -2.39
N VAL A 484 -10.42 -2.97 -3.41
CA VAL A 484 -9.93 -3.46 -4.70
C VAL A 484 -8.58 -2.83 -5.00
N ASN A 485 -7.59 -3.66 -5.34
CA ASN A 485 -6.31 -3.20 -5.87
C ASN A 485 -6.47 -2.65 -7.31
N MET A 486 -6.95 -1.42 -7.44
CA MET A 486 -7.09 -0.66 -8.67
C MET A 486 -5.80 -0.57 -9.48
N GLN A 487 -4.62 -0.56 -8.86
CA GLN A 487 -3.35 -0.57 -9.62
C GLN A 487 -3.17 -1.90 -10.35
N SER A 488 -3.47 -3.02 -9.70
CA SER A 488 -3.39 -4.34 -10.33
C SER A 488 -4.38 -4.47 -11.50
N PHE A 489 -5.59 -3.93 -11.37
CA PHE A 489 -6.55 -3.88 -12.47
C PHE A 489 -6.11 -2.93 -13.59
N ALA A 490 -5.63 -1.72 -13.26
CA ALA A 490 -5.16 -0.77 -14.25
C ALA A 490 -3.96 -1.31 -15.04
N ALA A 491 -3.00 -1.95 -14.36
CA ALA A 491 -1.88 -2.62 -15.01
C ALA A 491 -2.34 -3.74 -15.93
N ALA A 492 -3.31 -4.56 -15.48
CA ALA A 492 -3.83 -5.66 -16.29
C ALA A 492 -4.67 -5.21 -17.49
N THR A 493 -5.27 -4.01 -17.44
CA THR A 493 -6.13 -3.49 -18.52
C THR A 493 -5.47 -2.42 -19.38
N GLN A 494 -4.27 -1.95 -19.06
CA GLN A 494 -3.58 -0.85 -19.75
C GLN A 494 -3.35 -1.13 -21.24
N ASP A 495 -2.96 -2.36 -21.58
CA ASP A 495 -2.61 -2.78 -22.94
C ASP A 495 -3.72 -3.59 -23.61
N ILE A 496 -4.91 -3.65 -23.02
CA ILE A 496 -6.07 -4.33 -23.62
C ILE A 496 -6.69 -3.41 -24.67
N GLU A 497 -6.51 -3.75 -25.94
CA GLU A 497 -7.22 -3.08 -27.04
C GLU A 497 -8.73 -3.20 -26.87
N LYS A 498 -9.49 -2.14 -27.21
CA LYS A 498 -10.94 -2.04 -26.99
C LYS A 498 -11.79 -3.15 -27.62
N GLU A 499 -11.23 -3.90 -28.58
CA GLU A 499 -11.93 -4.96 -29.31
C GLU A 499 -11.61 -6.38 -28.82
N MET A 500 -10.66 -6.53 -27.87
CA MET A 500 -10.22 -7.82 -27.36
C MET A 500 -11.28 -8.46 -26.45
N ARG A 501 -11.42 -9.79 -26.54
CA ARG A 501 -12.42 -10.57 -25.81
C ARG A 501 -11.89 -10.94 -24.43
N ILE A 502 -12.60 -10.53 -23.37
CA ILE A 502 -12.11 -10.65 -21.99
C ILE A 502 -12.82 -11.80 -21.26
N VAL A 503 -12.04 -12.62 -20.57
CA VAL A 503 -12.49 -13.75 -19.77
C VAL A 503 -12.01 -13.55 -18.33
N ILE A 504 -12.93 -13.32 -17.42
CA ILE A 504 -12.64 -13.11 -16.00
C ILE A 504 -12.68 -14.46 -15.29
N VAL A 505 -11.59 -14.81 -14.61
CA VAL A 505 -11.48 -16.07 -13.88
C VAL A 505 -11.21 -15.78 -12.41
N PRO A 506 -12.24 -15.71 -11.56
CA PRO A 506 -12.05 -15.44 -10.15
C PRO A 506 -11.75 -16.70 -9.33
N THR A 507 -11.15 -16.55 -8.14
CA THR A 507 -11.17 -17.57 -7.09
C THR A 507 -12.60 -17.90 -6.68
N HIS A 508 -12.89 -19.15 -6.32
CA HIS A 508 -14.24 -19.60 -6.00
C HIS A 508 -14.38 -19.97 -4.52
N ARG A 509 -14.54 -18.98 -3.63
CA ARG A 509 -14.66 -19.16 -2.18
C ARG A 509 -16.08 -19.04 -1.67
N SER A 510 -16.95 -18.26 -2.34
CA SER A 510 -18.31 -17.97 -1.88
C SER A 510 -19.27 -17.80 -3.06
N TYR A 511 -20.58 -17.97 -2.82
CA TYR A 511 -21.60 -17.53 -3.77
C TYR A 511 -21.57 -16.01 -4.00
N LEU A 512 -20.89 -15.24 -3.13
CA LEU A 512 -20.71 -13.79 -3.28
C LEU A 512 -19.66 -13.39 -4.33
N ASP A 513 -18.84 -14.32 -4.83
CA ASP A 513 -17.74 -14.00 -5.75
C ASP A 513 -18.23 -13.37 -7.06
N ALA A 514 -19.17 -14.02 -7.75
CA ALA A 514 -19.73 -13.52 -9.00
C ALA A 514 -20.49 -12.19 -8.82
N PRO A 515 -21.37 -12.03 -7.80
CA PRO A 515 -21.97 -10.74 -7.47
C PRO A 515 -20.96 -9.63 -7.16
N LEU A 516 -19.88 -9.90 -6.43
CA LEU A 516 -18.85 -8.90 -6.07
C LEU A 516 -18.09 -8.42 -7.30
N CYS A 517 -17.63 -9.33 -8.16
CA CYS A 517 -16.97 -8.95 -9.42
C CYS A 517 -17.93 -8.20 -10.36
N SER A 518 -19.17 -8.67 -10.49
CA SER A 518 -20.18 -8.02 -11.33
C SER A 518 -20.47 -6.59 -10.84
N TYR A 519 -20.59 -6.41 -9.53
CA TYR A 519 -20.76 -5.10 -8.92
C TYR A 519 -19.53 -4.21 -9.11
N LEU A 520 -18.32 -4.75 -8.96
CA LEU A 520 -17.07 -4.02 -9.22
C LEU A 520 -17.05 -3.42 -10.63
N PHE A 521 -17.24 -4.25 -11.66
CA PHE A 521 -17.16 -3.80 -13.05
C PHE A 521 -18.30 -2.85 -13.44
N PHE A 522 -19.49 -3.03 -12.84
CA PHE A 522 -20.58 -2.05 -13.00
C PHE A 522 -20.25 -0.69 -12.36
N THR A 523 -19.62 -0.70 -11.18
CA THR A 523 -19.31 0.54 -10.43
C THR A 523 -18.06 1.28 -10.93
N ARG A 524 -17.21 0.60 -11.70
CA ARG A 524 -15.91 1.08 -12.16
C ARG A 524 -15.77 0.99 -13.68
N PRO A 525 -16.59 1.75 -14.45
CA PRO A 525 -16.48 1.76 -15.91
C PRO A 525 -15.11 2.22 -16.41
N GLU A 526 -14.34 2.96 -15.60
CA GLU A 526 -12.96 3.34 -15.88
C GLU A 526 -12.00 2.15 -16.08
N LEU A 527 -12.36 0.94 -15.63
CA LEU A 527 -11.56 -0.27 -15.87
C LEU A 527 -11.67 -0.78 -17.31
N GLY A 528 -12.60 -0.26 -18.11
CA GLY A 528 -12.85 -0.76 -19.47
C GLY A 528 -13.49 -2.14 -19.53
N LEU A 529 -13.93 -2.69 -18.40
CA LEU A 529 -14.53 -4.02 -18.29
C LEU A 529 -16.06 -3.95 -18.31
N CYS A 530 -16.69 -4.68 -19.23
CA CYS A 530 -18.14 -4.82 -19.27
C CYS A 530 -18.66 -5.80 -18.22
N LEU A 531 -19.96 -5.69 -17.91
CA LEU A 531 -20.64 -6.65 -17.03
C LEU A 531 -20.59 -8.07 -17.63
N PRO A 532 -20.06 -9.06 -16.90
CA PRO A 532 -19.77 -10.37 -17.48
C PRO A 532 -21.00 -11.26 -17.56
N ARG A 533 -21.07 -12.08 -18.61
CA ARG A 533 -21.96 -13.26 -18.66
C ARG A 533 -21.36 -14.32 -17.74
N VAL A 534 -22.07 -14.71 -16.69
CA VAL A 534 -21.57 -15.69 -15.72
C VAL A 534 -21.89 -17.11 -16.18
N MET A 535 -20.92 -18.02 -16.07
CA MET A 535 -21.11 -19.45 -16.28
C MET A 535 -21.52 -20.11 -14.95
N ALA A 536 -22.73 -20.68 -14.88
CA ALA A 536 -23.32 -21.18 -13.63
C ALA A 536 -24.03 -22.53 -13.79
N SER A 537 -24.29 -23.21 -12.67
CA SER A 537 -25.09 -24.45 -12.67
C SER A 537 -26.55 -24.17 -13.01
N HIS A 538 -27.23 -25.11 -13.68
CA HIS A 538 -28.67 -25.04 -13.95
C HIS A 538 -29.52 -24.92 -12.66
N GLU A 539 -28.97 -25.32 -11.51
CA GLU A 539 -29.58 -25.12 -10.18
C GLU A 539 -29.94 -23.65 -9.88
N PHE A 540 -29.19 -22.68 -10.40
CA PHE A 540 -29.49 -21.26 -10.17
C PHE A 540 -30.69 -20.76 -10.98
N ALA A 541 -31.04 -21.44 -12.07
CA ALA A 541 -32.18 -21.09 -12.92
C ALA A 541 -33.53 -21.32 -12.21
N SER A 542 -33.57 -22.19 -11.21
CA SER A 542 -34.78 -22.57 -10.48
C SER A 542 -35.07 -21.71 -9.25
N ILE A 543 -34.13 -20.88 -8.79
CA ILE A 543 -34.33 -19.99 -7.64
C ILE A 543 -35.14 -18.76 -8.08
N PRO A 544 -36.30 -18.45 -7.46
CA PRO A 544 -37.08 -17.25 -7.77
C PRO A 544 -36.24 -15.96 -7.64
N VAL A 545 -36.48 -14.97 -8.50
CA VAL A 545 -35.73 -13.70 -8.61
C VAL A 545 -34.28 -13.86 -9.09
N ILE A 546 -33.49 -14.76 -8.51
CA ILE A 546 -32.11 -15.06 -8.94
C ILE A 546 -32.11 -15.64 -10.35
N GLY A 547 -32.96 -16.63 -10.64
CA GLY A 547 -33.12 -17.20 -11.97
C GLY A 547 -33.62 -16.18 -13.00
N TRP A 548 -34.47 -15.24 -12.59
CA TRP A 548 -34.91 -14.12 -13.44
C TRP A 548 -33.74 -13.18 -13.78
N LEU A 549 -32.92 -12.80 -12.78
CA LEU A 549 -31.71 -12.01 -12.98
C LEU A 549 -30.69 -12.73 -13.87
N CYS A 550 -30.44 -14.03 -13.63
CA CYS A 550 -29.51 -14.83 -14.41
C CYS A 550 -29.89 -14.86 -15.90
N ARG A 551 -31.18 -15.03 -16.23
CA ARG A 551 -31.67 -14.94 -17.62
C ARG A 551 -31.43 -13.55 -18.20
N ARG A 552 -31.64 -12.49 -17.41
CA ARG A 552 -31.46 -11.11 -17.87
C ARG A 552 -30.00 -10.75 -18.14
N PHE A 553 -29.07 -11.30 -17.36
CA PHE A 553 -27.62 -11.17 -17.56
C PHE A 553 -27.05 -12.20 -18.54
N ARG A 554 -27.90 -12.96 -19.25
CA ARG A 554 -27.50 -13.97 -20.24
C ARG A 554 -26.49 -14.98 -19.66
N THR A 555 -26.78 -15.48 -18.46
CA THR A 555 -25.98 -16.52 -17.78
C THR A 555 -25.88 -17.76 -18.67
N ILE A 556 -24.67 -18.31 -18.79
CA ILE A 556 -24.39 -19.56 -19.51
C ILE A 556 -24.57 -20.70 -18.52
N TYR A 557 -25.55 -21.57 -18.77
CA TYR A 557 -25.83 -22.70 -17.88
C TYR A 557 -25.05 -23.93 -18.30
N VAL A 558 -24.50 -24.64 -17.33
CA VAL A 558 -23.67 -25.83 -17.56
C VAL A 558 -24.24 -27.02 -16.83
N THR A 559 -24.33 -28.15 -17.54
CA THR A 559 -24.77 -29.43 -16.99
C THR A 559 -23.56 -30.20 -16.44
N ARG A 560 -23.59 -30.61 -15.17
CA ARG A 560 -22.45 -31.31 -14.55
C ARG A 560 -22.36 -32.76 -15.05
N GLY A 561 -21.15 -33.23 -15.34
CA GLY A 561 -20.87 -34.65 -15.62
C GLY A 561 -21.21 -35.12 -17.04
N ALA A 562 -21.93 -34.32 -17.83
CA ALA A 562 -22.08 -34.52 -19.26
C ALA A 562 -20.80 -34.05 -19.97
N GLY A 563 -20.03 -34.95 -20.57
CA GLY A 563 -18.70 -34.64 -21.12
C GLY A 563 -18.65 -33.44 -22.08
N ARG A 564 -19.16 -33.60 -23.31
CA ARG A 564 -19.31 -32.53 -24.31
C ARG A 564 -20.76 -32.07 -24.32
N ASP A 565 -21.02 -30.82 -23.93
CA ASP A 565 -22.32 -30.17 -24.07
C ASP A 565 -22.33 -29.36 -25.38
N PRO A 566 -23.04 -29.80 -26.44
CA PRO A 566 -23.09 -29.07 -27.72
C PRO A 566 -23.70 -27.66 -27.58
N GLY A 567 -24.60 -27.46 -26.61
CA GLY A 567 -25.21 -26.16 -26.33
C GLY A 567 -24.21 -25.15 -25.77
N LEU A 568 -23.24 -25.61 -24.98
CA LEU A 568 -22.16 -24.76 -24.45
C LEU A 568 -21.27 -24.22 -25.57
N ASN A 569 -20.90 -25.04 -26.55
CA ASN A 569 -20.06 -24.59 -27.67
C ASN A 569 -20.75 -23.52 -28.52
N ALA A 570 -22.07 -23.67 -28.77
CA ALA A 570 -22.85 -22.67 -29.48
C ALA A 570 -22.90 -21.32 -28.73
N GLN A 571 -23.09 -21.36 -27.40
CA GLN A 571 -23.09 -20.16 -26.56
C GLN A 571 -21.73 -19.47 -26.48
N LEU A 572 -20.63 -20.23 -26.46
CA LEU A 572 -19.27 -19.70 -26.49
C LEU A 572 -18.90 -19.10 -27.85
N ASN A 573 -19.35 -19.71 -28.96
CA ASN A 573 -19.19 -19.13 -30.30
C ASN A 573 -19.94 -17.80 -30.42
N GLN A 574 -21.18 -17.73 -29.94
CA GLN A 574 -21.95 -16.49 -29.93
C GLN A 574 -21.30 -15.40 -29.06
N LEU A 575 -20.73 -15.77 -27.90
CA LEU A 575 -19.94 -14.85 -27.08
C LEU A 575 -18.72 -14.31 -27.86
N ALA A 576 -18.07 -15.17 -28.63
CA ALA A 576 -16.91 -14.80 -29.44
C ALA A 576 -17.27 -13.82 -30.58
N GLU A 577 -18.52 -13.78 -31.03
CA GLU A 577 -19.00 -12.83 -32.04
C GLU A 577 -19.41 -11.47 -31.42
N ASP A 578 -20.05 -11.48 -30.25
CA ASP A 578 -20.64 -10.29 -29.62
C ASP A 578 -19.65 -9.37 -28.85
N HIS A 579 -18.33 -9.64 -28.87
CA HIS A 579 -17.31 -8.95 -28.06
C HIS A 579 -17.63 -8.85 -26.55
N GLY A 580 -18.38 -9.81 -26.00
CA GLY A 580 -18.83 -9.80 -24.60
C GLY A 580 -17.80 -10.40 -23.62
N SER A 581 -17.85 -9.95 -22.36
CA SER A 581 -17.05 -10.55 -21.28
C SER A 581 -17.68 -11.83 -20.73
N LEU A 582 -16.88 -12.87 -20.49
CA LEU A 582 -17.28 -14.11 -19.82
C LEU A 582 -16.68 -14.18 -18.42
N MET A 583 -17.42 -14.75 -17.47
CA MET A 583 -16.88 -15.11 -16.16
C MET A 583 -17.14 -16.59 -15.85
N PHE A 584 -16.10 -17.32 -15.49
CA PHE A 584 -16.24 -18.70 -15.00
C PHE A 584 -15.21 -19.02 -13.91
N PHE A 585 -15.53 -20.01 -13.09
CA PHE A 585 -14.66 -20.47 -12.00
C PHE A 585 -13.84 -21.67 -12.46
N ILE A 586 -12.53 -21.50 -12.60
CA ILE A 586 -11.64 -22.56 -13.11
C ILE A 586 -11.59 -23.78 -12.20
N GLU A 587 -11.87 -23.60 -10.90
CA GLU A 587 -11.94 -24.68 -9.90
C GLU A 587 -13.16 -25.61 -10.11
N GLY A 588 -14.20 -25.13 -10.81
CA GLY A 588 -15.46 -25.84 -11.07
C GLY A 588 -16.39 -26.01 -9.85
N GLN A 589 -15.86 -26.01 -8.63
CA GLN A 589 -16.61 -26.00 -7.37
C GLN A 589 -16.03 -24.97 -6.41
N ARG A 590 -16.82 -24.59 -5.39
CA ARG A 590 -16.34 -23.69 -4.33
C ARG A 590 -15.28 -24.42 -3.53
N SER A 591 -14.20 -23.71 -3.20
CA SER A 591 -13.16 -24.19 -2.32
C SER A 591 -13.74 -24.42 -0.92
N ARG A 592 -13.57 -25.65 -0.44
CA ARG A 592 -13.96 -26.04 0.92
C ARG A 592 -12.85 -25.75 1.92
N THR A 593 -11.60 -25.75 1.44
CA THR A 593 -10.40 -25.49 2.24
C THR A 593 -10.02 -24.01 2.25
N GLY A 594 -10.61 -23.19 1.38
CA GLY A 594 -10.20 -21.80 1.15
C GLY A 594 -9.01 -21.66 0.20
N GLN A 595 -8.35 -22.77 -0.17
CA GLN A 595 -7.26 -22.84 -1.14
C GLN A 595 -7.77 -22.83 -2.58
N VAL A 596 -6.92 -22.39 -3.50
CA VAL A 596 -7.13 -22.63 -4.93
C VAL A 596 -7.08 -24.14 -5.19
N SER A 597 -8.10 -24.65 -5.85
CA SER A 597 -8.22 -26.06 -6.21
C SER A 597 -7.62 -26.34 -7.60
N ARG A 598 -7.30 -27.62 -7.87
CA ARG A 598 -6.79 -28.03 -9.19
C ARG A 598 -7.77 -27.63 -10.30
N PRO A 599 -7.30 -26.94 -11.35
CA PRO A 599 -8.17 -26.37 -12.38
C PRO A 599 -8.87 -27.43 -13.24
N LYS A 600 -10.06 -27.11 -13.72
CA LYS A 600 -10.82 -27.87 -14.72
C LYS A 600 -10.69 -27.17 -16.07
N THR A 601 -10.29 -27.93 -17.09
CA THR A 601 -9.94 -27.38 -18.41
C THR A 601 -11.11 -27.27 -19.39
N GLY A 602 -12.31 -27.73 -19.03
CA GLY A 602 -13.46 -27.81 -19.94
C GLY A 602 -13.84 -26.47 -20.59
N ALA A 603 -13.98 -25.40 -19.80
CA ALA A 603 -14.33 -24.07 -20.31
C ALA A 603 -13.25 -23.50 -21.23
N LEU A 604 -11.97 -23.65 -20.86
CA LEU A 604 -10.83 -23.20 -21.68
C LEU A 604 -10.74 -23.95 -23.02
N ARG A 605 -11.01 -25.26 -23.01
CA ARG A 605 -11.08 -26.06 -24.27
C ARG A 605 -12.23 -25.59 -25.15
N GLY A 606 -13.38 -25.25 -24.56
CA GLY A 606 -14.52 -24.67 -25.27
C GLY A 606 -14.17 -23.32 -25.91
N LEU A 607 -13.53 -22.42 -25.17
CA LEU A 607 -13.06 -21.13 -25.69
C LEU A 607 -12.04 -21.30 -26.82
N LYS A 608 -11.06 -22.20 -26.65
CA LYS A 608 -10.08 -22.52 -27.69
C LYS A 608 -10.73 -23.04 -28.97
N ALA A 609 -11.80 -23.83 -28.86
CA ALA A 609 -12.52 -24.39 -30.01
C ALA A 609 -13.21 -23.33 -30.88
N THR A 610 -13.46 -22.12 -30.35
CA THR A 610 -14.01 -21.00 -31.12
C THR A 610 -13.03 -20.42 -32.15
N SER A 611 -11.75 -20.82 -32.08
CA SER A 611 -10.66 -20.31 -32.92
C SER A 611 -10.45 -18.79 -32.85
N ARG A 612 -10.81 -18.18 -31.72
CA ARG A 612 -10.58 -16.76 -31.41
C ARG A 612 -9.60 -16.61 -30.25
N ASP A 613 -8.93 -15.47 -30.23
CA ASP A 613 -8.04 -15.09 -29.13
C ASP A 613 -8.84 -14.44 -28.00
N PHE A 614 -8.48 -14.79 -26.76
CA PHE A 614 -9.08 -14.24 -25.53
C PHE A 614 -8.00 -13.77 -24.56
N ILE A 615 -8.30 -12.72 -23.81
CA ILE A 615 -7.50 -12.28 -22.67
C ILE A 615 -8.15 -12.79 -21.40
N ILE A 616 -7.41 -13.57 -20.63
CA ILE A 616 -7.83 -14.10 -19.35
C ILE A 616 -7.33 -13.17 -18.24
N LEU A 617 -8.25 -12.74 -17.38
CA LEU A 617 -7.96 -11.93 -16.20
C LEU A 617 -8.18 -12.77 -14.93
N PRO A 618 -7.10 -13.24 -14.27
CA PRO A 618 -7.19 -13.90 -12.98
C PRO A 618 -7.59 -12.89 -11.90
N VAL A 619 -8.66 -13.16 -11.14
CA VAL A 619 -9.13 -12.27 -10.07
C VAL A 619 -9.13 -12.98 -8.74
N SER A 620 -8.28 -12.56 -7.81
CA SER A 620 -8.21 -13.17 -6.49
C SER A 620 -9.11 -12.42 -5.51
N ILE A 621 -10.00 -13.15 -4.84
CA ILE A 621 -10.90 -12.62 -3.82
C ILE A 621 -10.55 -13.26 -2.48
N THR A 622 -10.21 -12.42 -1.50
CA THR A 622 -9.95 -12.83 -0.12
C THR A 622 -11.00 -12.25 0.79
N TYR A 623 -11.52 -13.06 1.71
CA TYR A 623 -12.50 -12.65 2.72
C TYR A 623 -11.89 -12.83 4.11
N ASP A 624 -12.24 -11.96 5.06
CA ASP A 624 -12.04 -12.23 6.48
C ASP A 624 -12.88 -13.45 6.89
N CYS A 625 -14.19 -13.42 6.63
CA CYS A 625 -15.12 -14.52 6.88
C CYS A 625 -15.91 -14.87 5.61
N VAL A 626 -16.14 -16.17 5.38
CA VAL A 626 -17.00 -16.67 4.30
C VAL A 626 -18.39 -17.03 4.87
N PRO A 627 -19.51 -16.53 4.31
CA PRO A 627 -20.85 -16.80 4.83
C PRO A 627 -21.19 -18.30 4.94
N GLU A 628 -20.71 -19.08 3.98
CA GLU A 628 -21.03 -20.50 3.85
C GLU A 628 -20.11 -21.42 4.65
N TYR A 629 -19.24 -20.87 5.51
CA TYR A 629 -18.24 -21.62 6.25
C TYR A 629 -18.83 -22.86 6.96
N LYS A 630 -19.90 -22.70 7.75
CA LYS A 630 -20.52 -23.82 8.51
C LYS A 630 -20.97 -24.96 7.57
N THR A 631 -21.51 -24.61 6.41
CA THR A 631 -21.94 -25.60 5.41
C THR A 631 -20.74 -26.25 4.74
N LEU A 632 -19.71 -25.49 4.35
CA LEU A 632 -18.49 -26.00 3.71
C LEU A 632 -17.70 -26.92 4.64
N THR A 633 -17.59 -26.58 5.92
CA THR A 633 -16.98 -27.44 6.95
C THR A 633 -17.79 -28.72 7.13
N GLY A 634 -19.12 -28.62 7.20
CA GLY A 634 -19.97 -29.80 7.23
C GLY A 634 -19.81 -30.72 6.02
N GLU A 635 -19.66 -30.16 4.81
CA GLU A 635 -19.35 -30.93 3.59
C GLU A 635 -17.98 -31.63 3.66
N LEU A 636 -16.99 -30.99 4.27
CA LEU A 636 -15.68 -31.61 4.51
C LEU A 636 -15.74 -32.74 5.54
N GLU A 637 -16.66 -32.66 6.49
CA GLU A 637 -16.96 -33.73 7.45
C GLU A 637 -17.81 -34.87 6.84
N GLY A 638 -18.13 -34.80 5.53
CA GLY A 638 -18.84 -35.85 4.81
C GLY A 638 -20.37 -35.66 4.79
N LYS A 639 -20.89 -34.53 5.27
CA LYS A 639 -22.32 -34.20 5.08
C LYS A 639 -22.59 -34.02 3.59
N SER A 640 -23.78 -34.43 3.15
CA SER A 640 -24.21 -34.26 1.76
C SER A 640 -24.15 -32.78 1.38
N ARG A 641 -23.66 -32.51 0.18
CA ARG A 641 -23.65 -31.17 -0.42
C ARG A 641 -25.03 -30.52 -0.30
N GLN A 642 -25.06 -29.28 0.21
CA GLN A 642 -26.30 -28.50 0.27
C GLN A 642 -26.42 -27.60 -0.96
N THR A 643 -27.50 -27.78 -1.72
CA THR A 643 -27.84 -26.88 -2.83
C THR A 643 -28.37 -25.56 -2.30
N ALA A 644 -28.05 -24.44 -2.99
CA ALA A 644 -28.65 -23.15 -2.66
C ALA A 644 -30.17 -23.23 -2.88
N THR A 645 -30.96 -22.89 -1.85
CA THR A 645 -32.43 -22.92 -1.91
C THR A 645 -32.99 -21.52 -1.64
N PHE A 646 -34.18 -21.25 -2.18
CA PHE A 646 -34.90 -20.01 -1.91
C PHE A 646 -35.14 -19.78 -0.41
N ASN A 647 -35.55 -20.82 0.32
CA ASN A 647 -35.77 -20.75 1.76
C ASN A 647 -34.48 -20.47 2.53
N GLY A 648 -33.36 -21.06 2.12
CA GLY A 648 -32.04 -20.77 2.70
C GLY A 648 -31.63 -19.31 2.50
N LEU A 649 -31.82 -18.79 1.28
CA LEU A 649 -31.53 -17.38 0.96
C LEU A 649 -32.39 -16.42 1.80
N CYS A 650 -33.70 -16.68 1.91
CA CYS A 650 -34.59 -15.85 2.72
C CYS A 650 -34.20 -15.84 4.20
N LYS A 651 -33.86 -17.00 4.77
CA LYS A 651 -33.36 -17.10 6.16
C LYS A 651 -32.08 -16.28 6.35
N TRP A 652 -31.14 -16.39 5.42
CA TRP A 652 -29.90 -15.63 5.48
C TRP A 652 -30.14 -14.11 5.38
N LEU A 653 -31.00 -13.66 4.47
CA LEU A 653 -31.38 -12.23 4.37
C LEU A 653 -32.04 -11.69 5.65
N ILE A 654 -32.82 -12.52 6.36
CA ILE A 654 -33.39 -12.16 7.67
C ILE A 654 -32.28 -11.97 8.71
N MET A 655 -31.28 -12.85 8.75
CA MET A 655 -30.12 -12.72 9.64
C MET A 655 -29.32 -11.44 9.33
N VAL A 656 -29.09 -11.15 8.05
CA VAL A 656 -28.44 -9.90 7.60
C VAL A 656 -29.22 -8.68 8.10
N LYS A 657 -30.55 -8.64 7.91
CA LYS A 657 -31.40 -7.53 8.35
C LYS A 657 -31.41 -7.36 9.89
N ARG A 658 -31.21 -8.45 10.63
CA ARG A 658 -31.08 -8.44 12.10
C ARG A 658 -29.68 -8.08 12.60
N GLY A 659 -28.72 -7.81 11.71
CA GLY A 659 -27.34 -7.50 12.09
C GLY A 659 -26.56 -8.69 12.64
N GLN A 660 -27.00 -9.92 12.33
CA GLN A 660 -26.37 -11.16 12.81
C GLN A 660 -25.30 -11.72 11.86
N VAL A 661 -25.00 -11.00 10.79
CA VAL A 661 -24.00 -11.38 9.77
C VAL A 661 -22.98 -10.27 9.67
N ASP A 662 -21.75 -10.55 10.11
CA ASP A 662 -20.57 -9.70 9.89
C ASP A 662 -19.51 -10.55 9.19
N LEU A 663 -19.22 -10.21 7.94
CA LEU A 663 -18.19 -10.89 7.15
C LEU A 663 -16.82 -10.21 7.25
N GLY A 664 -16.71 -9.12 8.01
CA GLY A 664 -15.49 -8.31 8.09
C GLY A 664 -15.17 -7.63 6.77
N SER A 665 -13.92 -7.75 6.34
CA SER A 665 -13.38 -7.16 5.12
C SER A 665 -13.28 -8.17 3.99
N ALA A 666 -13.37 -7.69 2.74
CA ALA A 666 -13.00 -8.46 1.56
C ALA A 666 -12.00 -7.67 0.69
N HIS A 667 -11.09 -8.38 0.04
CA HIS A 667 -10.01 -7.83 -0.77
C HIS A 667 -10.01 -8.47 -2.16
N ILE A 668 -9.96 -7.65 -3.21
CA ILE A 668 -9.98 -8.09 -4.61
C ILE A 668 -8.70 -7.59 -5.30
N THR A 669 -7.98 -8.49 -5.94
CA THR A 669 -6.78 -8.20 -6.75
C THR A 669 -6.93 -8.80 -8.14
N CYS A 670 -6.28 -8.20 -9.13
CA CYS A 670 -6.15 -8.78 -10.47
C CYS A 670 -4.71 -9.26 -10.68
N GLY A 671 -4.55 -10.44 -11.26
CA GLY A 671 -3.27 -10.90 -11.78
C GLY A 671 -3.00 -10.35 -13.17
N ASP A 672 -1.80 -10.63 -13.67
CA ASP A 672 -1.40 -10.26 -15.03
C ASP A 672 -2.33 -10.90 -16.09
N PRO A 673 -2.60 -10.20 -17.21
CA PRO A 673 -3.45 -10.72 -18.27
C PRO A 673 -2.74 -11.87 -18.99
N ILE A 674 -3.45 -13.00 -19.18
CA ILE A 674 -2.92 -14.19 -19.83
C ILE A 674 -3.65 -14.44 -21.15
N THR A 675 -2.92 -14.56 -22.25
CA THR A 675 -3.53 -14.74 -23.58
C THR A 675 -3.82 -16.21 -23.87
N LEU A 676 -5.08 -16.51 -24.23
CA LEU A 676 -5.48 -17.78 -24.81
C LEU A 676 -5.51 -17.64 -26.35
N LYS A 677 -4.63 -18.38 -27.02
CA LYS A 677 -4.55 -18.49 -28.49
C LYS A 677 -4.92 -19.90 -28.95
N THR A 678 -5.14 -20.07 -30.25
CA THR A 678 -5.38 -21.38 -30.88
C THR A 678 -4.23 -22.38 -30.68
N THR A 679 -3.01 -21.90 -30.49
CA THR A 679 -1.81 -22.74 -30.25
C THR A 679 -1.53 -23.02 -28.77
N THR A 680 -2.24 -22.36 -27.84
CA THR A 680 -1.95 -22.47 -26.40
C THR A 680 -2.23 -23.88 -25.85
N ASP A 681 -1.32 -24.40 -25.02
CA ASP A 681 -1.56 -25.60 -24.21
C ASP A 681 -2.52 -25.24 -23.06
N VAL A 682 -3.73 -25.83 -23.10
CA VAL A 682 -4.79 -25.55 -22.13
C VAL A 682 -4.44 -26.07 -20.74
N GLU A 683 -3.66 -27.15 -20.62
CA GLU A 683 -3.28 -27.68 -19.32
C GLU A 683 -2.28 -26.75 -18.63
N GLN A 684 -1.22 -26.36 -19.34
CA GLN A 684 -0.25 -25.39 -18.82
C GLN A 684 -0.90 -24.04 -18.49
N LEU A 685 -1.73 -23.51 -19.39
CA LEU A 685 -2.48 -22.28 -19.15
C LEU A 685 -3.35 -22.35 -17.89
N SER A 686 -4.02 -23.49 -17.68
CA SER A 686 -4.88 -23.67 -16.51
C SER A 686 -4.09 -23.63 -15.19
N LEU A 687 -2.87 -24.15 -15.18
CA LEU A 687 -1.96 -24.10 -14.03
C LEU A 687 -1.39 -22.71 -13.82
N GLU A 688 -1.10 -21.97 -14.90
CA GLU A 688 -0.66 -20.57 -14.83
C GLU A 688 -1.75 -19.67 -14.23
N ILE A 689 -3.01 -19.85 -14.64
CA ILE A 689 -4.15 -19.16 -14.03
C ILE A 689 -4.24 -19.49 -12.54
N ALA A 690 -4.19 -20.77 -12.18
CA ALA A 690 -4.26 -21.20 -10.78
C ALA A 690 -3.11 -20.60 -9.94
N ARG A 691 -1.89 -20.52 -10.50
CA ARG A 691 -0.74 -19.87 -9.88
C ARG A 691 -0.98 -18.38 -9.66
N SER A 692 -1.52 -17.68 -10.66
CA SER A 692 -1.86 -16.26 -10.57
C SER A 692 -2.91 -15.98 -9.48
N LEU A 693 -3.95 -16.83 -9.39
CA LEU A 693 -4.96 -16.75 -8.33
C LEU A 693 -4.39 -17.01 -6.93
N GLN A 694 -3.45 -17.94 -6.82
CA GLN A 694 -2.78 -18.24 -5.55
C GLN A 694 -1.88 -17.07 -5.12
N ALA A 695 -1.06 -16.54 -6.04
CA ALA A 695 -0.18 -15.39 -5.79
C ALA A 695 -0.95 -14.11 -5.45
N GLY A 696 -2.13 -13.89 -6.04
CA GLY A 696 -2.98 -12.74 -5.75
C GLY A 696 -3.77 -12.85 -4.44
N SER A 697 -3.77 -14.01 -3.78
CA SER A 697 -4.40 -14.21 -2.47
C SER A 697 -3.61 -13.52 -1.36
N VAL A 698 -4.29 -12.84 -0.44
CA VAL A 698 -3.64 -12.07 0.63
C VAL A 698 -3.97 -12.64 2.01
N ALA A 699 -3.09 -12.46 2.99
CA ALA A 699 -3.40 -12.74 4.39
C ALA A 699 -3.98 -11.47 5.03
N THR A 700 -5.15 -11.53 5.67
CA THR A 700 -5.68 -10.36 6.39
C THR A 700 -5.20 -10.32 7.83
N GLU A 701 -4.97 -9.13 8.38
CA GLU A 701 -4.55 -8.98 9.78
C GLU A 701 -5.54 -9.60 10.77
N ARG A 702 -6.84 -9.54 10.47
CA ARG A 702 -7.90 -10.20 11.24
C ARG A 702 -7.77 -11.73 11.22
N GLN A 703 -7.51 -12.33 10.06
CA GLN A 703 -7.25 -13.77 9.95
C GLN A 703 -6.03 -14.18 10.79
N LEU A 704 -4.91 -13.46 10.63
CA LEU A 704 -3.68 -13.76 11.37
C LEU A 704 -3.89 -13.63 12.88
N TYR A 705 -4.54 -12.55 13.33
CA TYR A 705 -4.86 -12.34 14.74
C TYR A 705 -5.71 -13.47 15.32
N MET A 706 -6.77 -13.87 14.60
CA MET A 706 -7.67 -14.93 15.05
C MET A 706 -6.97 -16.30 15.09
N PHE A 707 -6.11 -16.59 14.13
CA PHE A 707 -5.31 -17.81 14.13
C PHE A 707 -4.33 -17.86 15.31
N ILE A 708 -3.63 -16.76 15.61
CA ILE A 708 -2.73 -16.71 16.77
C ILE A 708 -3.51 -16.94 18.06
N HIS A 709 -4.65 -16.26 18.23
CA HIS A 709 -5.47 -16.39 19.43
C HIS A 709 -6.10 -17.79 19.58
N ASP A 710 -6.36 -18.51 18.47
CA ASP A 710 -6.84 -19.90 18.49
C ASP A 710 -5.75 -20.87 18.92
N LYS A 711 -4.57 -20.74 18.32
CA LYS A 711 -3.48 -21.70 18.51
C LYS A 711 -2.66 -21.44 19.77
N TRP A 712 -2.54 -20.18 20.18
CA TRP A 712 -1.71 -19.75 21.31
C TRP A 712 -2.42 -18.69 22.18
N PRO A 713 -3.54 -19.04 22.85
CA PRO A 713 -4.29 -18.10 23.69
C PRO A 713 -3.49 -17.57 24.88
N LEU A 714 -2.40 -18.24 25.26
CA LEU A 714 -1.51 -17.85 26.36
C LEU A 714 -0.27 -17.06 25.89
N GLY A 715 -0.14 -16.78 24.59
CA GLY A 715 0.99 -16.03 24.02
C GLY A 715 2.29 -16.82 23.91
N ASP A 716 2.23 -18.16 23.91
CA ASP A 716 3.37 -19.07 23.80
C ASP A 716 3.79 -19.37 22.35
N GLY A 717 3.17 -18.71 21.38
CA GLY A 717 3.41 -18.83 19.94
C GLY A 717 4.20 -17.67 19.32
N PRO A 718 4.38 -17.68 17.98
CA PRO A 718 4.93 -16.55 17.25
C PRO A 718 3.98 -15.34 17.31
N ASP A 719 4.54 -14.14 17.44
CA ASP A 719 3.75 -12.91 17.45
C ASP A 719 3.28 -12.51 16.03
N LEU A 720 2.30 -11.59 16.00
CA LEU A 720 1.65 -11.14 14.77
C LEU A 720 2.63 -10.47 13.79
N GLU A 721 3.53 -9.62 14.28
CA GLU A 721 4.49 -8.91 13.42
C GLU A 721 5.53 -9.87 12.84
N TRP A 722 5.93 -10.89 13.60
CA TRP A 722 6.78 -11.96 13.12
C TRP A 722 6.12 -12.74 11.98
N ILE A 723 4.87 -13.19 12.14
CA ILE A 723 4.16 -13.93 11.09
C ILE A 723 3.98 -13.06 9.83
N LYS A 724 3.66 -11.76 10.00
CA LYS A 724 3.56 -10.82 8.87
C LYS A 724 4.88 -10.74 8.09
N SER A 725 6.00 -10.60 8.79
CA SER A 725 7.34 -10.56 8.20
C SER A 725 7.65 -11.85 7.43
N GLU A 726 7.35 -13.02 8.00
CA GLU A 726 7.59 -14.32 7.34
C GLU A 726 6.77 -14.51 6.07
N ILE A 727 5.52 -14.04 6.04
CA ILE A 727 4.66 -14.03 4.85
C ILE A 727 5.28 -13.12 3.78
N GLN A 728 5.69 -11.90 4.14
CA GLN A 728 6.27 -10.93 3.22
C GLN A 728 7.61 -11.39 2.64
N GLN A 729 8.48 -12.00 3.45
CA GLN A 729 9.76 -12.56 2.99
C GLN A 729 9.58 -13.69 1.97
N ARG A 730 8.45 -14.40 2.00
CA ARG A 730 8.08 -15.45 1.03
C ARG A 730 7.32 -14.92 -0.19
N GLY A 731 7.22 -13.59 -0.33
CA GLY A 731 6.52 -12.94 -1.45
C GLY A 731 5.01 -12.87 -1.26
N GLY A 732 4.49 -13.25 -0.08
CA GLY A 732 3.08 -13.09 0.26
C GLY A 732 2.73 -11.64 0.61
N THR A 733 1.46 -11.30 0.46
CA THR A 733 0.94 -9.96 0.81
C THR A 733 0.10 -10.04 2.09
N VAL A 734 0.37 -9.14 3.04
CA VAL A 734 -0.49 -8.92 4.21
C VAL A 734 -1.36 -7.70 3.99
N PHE A 735 -2.67 -7.87 4.14
CA PHE A 735 -3.64 -6.78 4.16
C PHE A 735 -3.77 -6.24 5.60
N LEU A 736 -3.29 -5.02 5.79
CA LEU A 736 -3.41 -4.28 7.05
C LEU A 736 -4.83 -3.76 7.19
N ASP A 737 -5.42 -4.02 8.35
CA ASP A 737 -6.74 -3.50 8.68
C ASP A 737 -6.65 -2.78 10.03
N GLU A 738 -7.34 -1.65 10.19
CA GLU A 738 -7.46 -1.03 11.51
C GLU A 738 -8.25 -2.01 12.39
N ILE A 739 -7.53 -2.82 13.17
CA ILE A 739 -8.13 -3.66 14.19
C ILE A 739 -8.59 -2.72 15.30
N ASP A 740 -9.90 -2.52 15.43
CA ASP A 740 -10.47 -2.04 16.68
C ASP A 740 -10.19 -3.14 17.72
N GLN A 741 -9.15 -2.96 18.54
CA GLN A 741 -8.72 -3.87 19.60
C GLN A 741 -9.78 -4.10 20.70
N CYS A 742 -11.03 -3.66 20.50
CA CYS A 742 -12.08 -3.56 21.50
C CYS A 742 -13.19 -4.63 21.42
N GLN A 743 -13.17 -5.57 20.47
CA GLN A 743 -14.19 -6.63 20.42
C GLN A 743 -13.56 -8.03 20.40
N SER A 744 -13.72 -8.75 21.51
CA SER A 744 -13.44 -10.18 21.57
C SER A 744 -14.35 -10.90 20.54
N PRO A 745 -13.78 -11.70 19.62
CA PRO A 745 -14.59 -12.39 18.62
C PRO A 745 -15.59 -13.35 19.29
N SER A 746 -16.79 -13.48 18.71
CA SER A 746 -17.74 -14.51 19.13
C SER A 746 -17.22 -15.90 18.74
N ALA A 747 -17.57 -16.95 19.49
CA ALA A 747 -17.15 -18.32 19.18
C ALA A 747 -17.48 -18.75 17.74
N ASP A 748 -18.62 -18.27 17.20
CA ASP A 748 -19.06 -18.50 15.83
C ASP A 748 -18.18 -17.81 14.75
N SER A 749 -17.51 -16.71 15.08
CA SER A 749 -16.59 -16.02 14.16
C SER A 749 -15.21 -16.70 14.12
N PHE A 750 -14.84 -17.38 15.20
CA PHE A 750 -13.54 -18.02 15.38
C PHE A 750 -13.30 -19.15 14.38
N ASP A 751 -14.30 -20.02 14.25
CA ASP A 751 -14.30 -21.11 13.26
C ASP A 751 -14.16 -20.56 11.83
N GLN A 752 -14.86 -19.47 11.50
CA GLN A 752 -14.97 -18.92 10.13
C GLN A 752 -13.65 -18.38 9.55
N CYS A 753 -12.68 -18.04 10.40
CA CYS A 753 -11.41 -17.41 10.01
C CYS A 753 -10.20 -18.35 10.05
N SER A 754 -10.39 -19.60 10.48
CA SER A 754 -9.29 -20.53 10.77
C SER A 754 -8.60 -21.16 9.55
N ARG A 755 -9.19 -21.01 8.35
CA ARG A 755 -8.68 -21.61 7.11
C ARG A 755 -7.95 -20.58 6.26
N MET A 756 -6.65 -20.82 6.10
CA MET A 756 -5.70 -19.82 5.65
C MET A 756 -5.35 -19.98 4.19
N CYS A 757 -5.68 -19.00 3.37
CA CYS A 757 -5.29 -18.96 1.95
C CYS A 757 -3.80 -18.63 1.70
N TRP A 758 -2.99 -18.58 2.75
CA TRP A 758 -1.57 -18.17 2.74
C TRP A 758 -0.61 -19.27 3.20
N ASP A 759 -1.11 -20.43 3.65
CA ASP A 759 -0.30 -21.58 4.06
C ASP A 759 0.63 -22.11 2.94
N TYR A 760 0.24 -21.94 1.67
CA TYR A 760 1.01 -22.37 0.50
C TYR A 760 2.42 -21.75 0.45
N LEU A 761 2.59 -20.57 1.03
CA LEU A 761 3.89 -19.89 1.14
C LEU A 761 4.90 -20.74 1.93
N PHE A 762 4.42 -21.60 2.82
CA PHE A 762 5.21 -22.43 3.71
C PHE A 762 5.40 -23.87 3.21
N PHE A 763 4.94 -24.24 2.01
CA PHE A 763 5.08 -25.61 1.49
C PHE A 763 6.53 -26.07 1.34
N LYS A 764 7.45 -25.15 1.01
CA LYS A 764 8.89 -25.44 0.95
C LYS A 764 9.45 -25.81 2.33
N ASP A 765 9.09 -25.03 3.34
CA ASP A 765 9.49 -25.29 4.73
C ASP A 765 8.85 -26.59 5.24
N LEU A 766 7.59 -26.86 4.88
CA LEU A 766 6.89 -28.09 5.20
C LEU A 766 7.56 -29.32 4.61
N ARG A 767 8.01 -29.26 3.35
CA ARG A 767 8.78 -30.34 2.69
C ARG A 767 10.12 -30.59 3.37
N ALA A 768 10.79 -29.53 3.83
CA ALA A 768 12.02 -29.66 4.60
C ALA A 768 11.76 -30.31 5.98
N TYR A 769 10.62 -30.01 6.62
CA TYR A 769 10.29 -30.50 7.96
C TYR A 769 9.73 -31.94 7.96
N GLN A 770 8.80 -32.23 7.06
CA GLN A 770 8.01 -33.48 6.99
C GLN A 770 8.12 -34.17 5.60
N PRO A 771 9.33 -34.44 5.07
CA PRO A 771 9.51 -34.90 3.68
C PRO A 771 8.88 -36.27 3.37
N LYS A 772 8.65 -37.10 4.40
CA LYS A 772 8.15 -38.48 4.26
C LYS A 772 6.68 -38.66 4.64
N ASN A 773 5.98 -37.59 5.05
CA ASN A 773 4.58 -37.68 5.45
C ASN A 773 3.68 -37.68 4.20
N PRO A 774 3.00 -38.80 3.87
CA PRO A 774 2.25 -38.93 2.62
C PRO A 774 0.98 -38.09 2.59
N ALA A 775 0.33 -37.82 3.73
CA ALA A 775 -0.82 -36.91 3.81
C ALA A 775 -0.43 -35.48 3.44
N LEU A 776 0.68 -34.98 4.00
CA LEU A 776 1.19 -33.64 3.69
C LEU A 776 1.68 -33.53 2.26
N MET A 777 2.39 -34.54 1.75
CA MET A 777 2.84 -34.53 0.35
C MET A 777 1.67 -34.59 -0.64
N LEU A 778 0.62 -35.36 -0.31
CA LEU A 778 -0.61 -35.37 -1.09
C LEU A 778 -1.30 -34.00 -1.07
N TYR A 779 -1.43 -33.37 0.10
CA TYR A 779 -1.99 -32.02 0.23
C TYR A 779 -1.20 -30.99 -0.61
N VAL A 780 0.12 -30.95 -0.47
CA VAL A 780 0.98 -30.03 -1.25
C VAL A 780 0.82 -30.29 -2.74
N SER A 781 0.80 -31.55 -3.19
CA SER A 781 0.65 -31.88 -4.62
C SER A 781 -0.68 -31.41 -5.23
N GLN A 782 -1.70 -31.18 -4.40
CA GLN A 782 -3.02 -30.74 -4.84
C GLN A 782 -3.17 -29.21 -4.87
N HIS A 783 -2.30 -28.50 -4.16
CA HIS A 783 -2.44 -27.06 -3.92
C HIS A 783 -1.20 -26.24 -4.33
N GLU A 784 -0.09 -26.86 -4.75
CA GLU A 784 1.09 -26.17 -5.24
C GLU A 784 1.04 -25.98 -6.77
N PHE A 785 0.91 -24.74 -7.24
CA PHE A 785 0.82 -24.42 -8.67
C PHE A 785 2.04 -23.65 -9.23
N GLY A 786 3.03 -23.30 -8.40
CA GLY A 786 4.24 -22.55 -8.81
C GLY A 786 5.51 -22.92 -8.04
N ARG A 787 6.67 -22.55 -8.58
CA ARG A 787 7.95 -22.61 -7.85
C ARG A 787 8.08 -21.35 -7.00
N LEU A 788 8.08 -21.49 -5.67
CA LEU A 788 8.57 -20.44 -4.77
C LEU A 788 10.05 -20.21 -5.07
N ASN A 789 10.52 -18.95 -5.04
CA ASN A 789 11.91 -18.58 -5.35
C ASN A 789 12.93 -19.61 -4.79
N ASP A 790 13.77 -20.17 -5.67
CA ASP A 790 14.71 -21.25 -5.34
C ASP A 790 15.85 -20.79 -4.39
N SER A 791 16.00 -19.47 -4.16
CA SER A 791 17.13 -18.86 -3.46
C SER A 791 17.21 -19.06 -1.94
N SER A 792 16.27 -19.77 -1.31
CA SER A 792 16.34 -20.11 0.12
C SER A 792 16.18 -21.61 0.35
N ALA A 793 17.28 -22.36 0.29
CA ALA A 793 17.33 -23.64 1.00
C ALA A 793 17.33 -23.31 2.51
N THR A 794 16.16 -23.11 3.10
CA THR A 794 16.03 -22.80 4.52
C THR A 794 16.29 -24.08 5.32
N GLN A 795 17.46 -24.17 5.94
CA GLN A 795 17.59 -24.97 7.16
C GLN A 795 16.57 -24.41 8.16
N ILE A 796 15.66 -25.25 8.65
CA ILE A 796 14.69 -24.88 9.70
C ILE A 796 15.50 -24.61 10.97
N LYS A 797 15.80 -23.33 11.23
CA LYS A 797 16.66 -22.91 12.36
C LYS A 797 15.90 -22.27 13.53
N CYS A 798 14.61 -21.96 13.37
CA CYS A 798 13.84 -21.20 14.35
C CYS A 798 12.65 -21.98 14.92
N ALA A 799 12.56 -22.06 16.25
CA ALA A 799 11.47 -22.72 16.97
C ALA A 799 10.08 -22.13 16.67
N ALA A 800 10.01 -20.81 16.40
CA ALA A 800 8.76 -20.14 16.03
C ALA A 800 8.21 -20.67 14.70
N LEU A 801 9.07 -20.89 13.69
CA LEU A 801 8.68 -21.45 12.41
C LEU A 801 8.16 -22.88 12.56
N THR A 802 8.83 -23.71 13.37
CA THR A 802 8.36 -25.08 13.64
C THR A 802 6.98 -25.11 14.30
N LYS A 803 6.74 -24.25 15.30
CA LYS A 803 5.43 -24.10 15.94
C LYS A 803 4.37 -23.68 14.93
N LEU A 804 4.68 -22.72 14.06
CA LEU A 804 3.77 -22.27 13.00
C LEU A 804 3.43 -23.41 12.03
N LEU A 805 4.43 -24.14 11.53
CA LEU A 805 4.22 -25.28 10.63
C LEU A 805 3.34 -26.36 11.28
N LYS A 806 3.58 -26.72 12.54
CA LYS A 806 2.73 -27.68 13.26
C LYS A 806 1.30 -27.19 13.37
N ALA A 807 1.10 -25.92 13.76
CA ALA A 807 -0.22 -25.33 13.91
C ALA A 807 -1.01 -25.24 12.59
N LEU A 808 -0.33 -25.01 11.47
CA LEU A 808 -0.93 -24.94 10.13
C LEU A 808 -1.29 -26.33 9.59
N PHE A 809 -0.40 -27.31 9.75
CA PHE A 809 -0.43 -28.54 8.95
C PHE A 809 -0.78 -29.81 9.72
N SER A 810 -0.64 -29.85 11.05
CA SER A 810 -1.07 -31.04 11.83
C SER A 810 -2.57 -31.36 11.68
N PRO A 811 -3.50 -30.37 11.61
CA PRO A 811 -4.91 -30.67 11.39
C PRO A 811 -5.17 -31.39 10.06
N ILE A 812 -4.34 -31.13 9.04
CA ILE A 812 -4.43 -31.78 7.73
C ILE A 812 -4.06 -33.26 7.84
N CYS A 813 -2.99 -33.57 8.58
CA CYS A 813 -2.64 -34.96 8.89
C CYS A 813 -3.81 -35.69 9.54
N ASP A 814 -4.44 -35.06 10.55
CA ASP A 814 -5.55 -35.65 11.27
C ASP A 814 -6.78 -35.90 10.37
N ASP A 815 -7.07 -34.98 9.44
CA ASP A 815 -8.14 -35.14 8.44
C ASP A 815 -7.89 -36.34 7.52
N PHE A 816 -6.67 -36.47 6.99
CA PHE A 816 -6.31 -37.58 6.11
C PHE A 816 -6.26 -38.93 6.85
N ILE A 817 -5.82 -38.95 8.12
CA ILE A 817 -5.85 -40.14 8.98
C ILE A 817 -7.29 -40.57 9.25
N ARG A 818 -8.19 -39.63 9.56
CA ARG A 818 -9.62 -39.90 9.74
C ARG A 818 -10.23 -40.48 8.47
N ALA A 819 -9.96 -39.88 7.32
CA ALA A 819 -10.43 -40.37 6.02
C ALA A 819 -9.89 -41.77 5.69
N ALA A 820 -8.59 -42.01 5.90
CA ALA A 820 -8.00 -43.33 5.73
C ALA A 820 -8.62 -44.38 6.66
N SER A 821 -8.88 -44.03 7.91
CA SER A 821 -9.54 -44.93 8.87
C SER A 821 -10.98 -45.23 8.47
N ALA A 822 -11.74 -44.23 8.02
CA ALA A 822 -13.10 -44.40 7.53
C ALA A 822 -13.14 -45.24 6.25
N LEU A 823 -12.19 -45.02 5.35
CA LEU A 823 -12.02 -45.82 4.14
C LEU A 823 -11.69 -47.28 4.49
N LYS A 824 -10.75 -47.52 5.41
CA LYS A 824 -10.41 -48.88 5.88
C LYS A 824 -11.64 -49.64 6.37
N ALA A 825 -12.50 -48.99 7.16
CA ALA A 825 -13.74 -49.59 7.65
C ALA A 825 -14.73 -49.95 6.53
N LYS A 826 -14.79 -49.15 5.45
CA LYS A 826 -15.60 -49.44 4.26
C LYS A 826 -15.03 -50.57 3.40
N LEU A 827 -13.70 -50.62 3.27
CA LEU A 827 -13.00 -51.61 2.43
C LEU A 827 -13.04 -53.03 3.02
N GLN A 828 -13.02 -53.18 4.35
CA GLN A 828 -13.02 -54.48 5.01
C GLN A 828 -14.14 -55.44 4.54
N PRO A 829 -15.42 -55.04 4.53
CA PRO A 829 -16.50 -55.92 4.05
C PRO A 829 -16.50 -56.10 2.53
N GLU A 830 -16.12 -55.08 1.74
CA GLU A 830 -16.13 -55.15 0.27
C GLU A 830 -15.03 -56.07 -0.29
N LEU A 831 -13.84 -56.02 0.31
CA LEU A 831 -12.72 -56.92 -0.04
C LEU A 831 -12.99 -58.36 0.41
N ALA A 832 -13.67 -58.55 1.56
CA ALA A 832 -14.12 -59.87 1.99
C ALA A 832 -15.19 -60.47 1.04
N ALA A 833 -15.95 -59.63 0.34
CA ALA A 833 -16.95 -60.02 -0.66
C ALA A 833 -16.37 -60.22 -2.08
N GLY A 834 -15.05 -60.15 -2.27
CA GLY A 834 -14.39 -60.41 -3.55
C GLY A 834 -14.49 -59.27 -4.58
N MET A 835 -14.87 -58.04 -4.17
CA MET A 835 -14.84 -56.89 -5.07
C MET A 835 -13.42 -56.51 -5.46
N VAL A 836 -13.21 -56.17 -6.73
CA VAL A 836 -11.94 -55.67 -7.23
C VAL A 836 -11.69 -54.27 -6.67
N ALA A 837 -10.54 -54.09 -6.05
CA ALA A 837 -10.17 -52.88 -5.31
C ALA A 837 -10.27 -51.56 -6.13
N GLN A 838 -10.22 -51.64 -7.45
CA GLN A 838 -10.34 -50.49 -8.35
C GLN A 838 -11.78 -50.00 -8.54
N GLN A 839 -12.80 -50.81 -8.29
CA GLN A 839 -14.23 -50.49 -8.52
C GLN A 839 -14.90 -49.70 -7.38
N ILE A 840 -14.16 -49.36 -6.33
CA ILE A 840 -14.73 -48.75 -5.12
C ILE A 840 -15.06 -47.27 -5.37
N HIS A 841 -16.35 -46.95 -5.47
CA HIS A 841 -16.79 -45.59 -5.76
C HIS A 841 -16.96 -44.76 -4.47
N CYS A 842 -16.55 -43.49 -4.54
CA CYS A 842 -16.85 -42.53 -3.49
C CYS A 842 -18.35 -42.24 -3.52
N GLY A 843 -19.09 -42.65 -2.48
CA GLY A 843 -20.50 -42.31 -2.34
C GLY A 843 -20.72 -40.79 -2.13
N PRO A 844 -21.97 -40.29 -2.23
CA PRO A 844 -22.31 -38.86 -2.17
C PRO A 844 -21.95 -38.12 -0.87
N GLY A 845 -21.59 -38.83 0.20
CA GLY A 845 -21.17 -38.28 1.50
C GLY A 845 -19.68 -38.50 1.82
N SER A 846 -18.83 -38.68 0.81
CA SER A 846 -17.38 -38.84 1.03
C SER A 846 -16.71 -37.49 1.25
N THR A 847 -15.78 -37.41 2.21
CA THR A 847 -14.99 -36.20 2.50
C THR A 847 -14.00 -35.90 1.37
N TYR A 848 -13.45 -34.68 1.34
CA TYR A 848 -12.39 -34.33 0.38
C TYR A 848 -11.16 -35.24 0.55
N ALA A 849 -10.77 -35.50 1.79
CA ALA A 849 -9.66 -36.37 2.11
C ALA A 849 -9.92 -37.82 1.64
N ASP A 850 -11.16 -38.33 1.74
CA ASP A 850 -11.53 -39.65 1.20
C ASP A 850 -11.30 -39.73 -0.32
N VAL A 851 -11.78 -38.72 -1.06
CA VAL A 851 -11.66 -38.68 -2.52
C VAL A 851 -10.20 -38.52 -2.95
N ALA A 852 -9.47 -37.62 -2.29
CA ALA A 852 -8.04 -37.38 -2.53
C ALA A 852 -7.21 -38.64 -2.26
N LEU A 853 -7.46 -39.30 -1.12
CA LEU A 853 -6.78 -40.52 -0.73
C LEU A 853 -7.09 -41.67 -1.70
N LEU A 854 -8.36 -41.89 -2.04
CA LEU A 854 -8.74 -42.92 -3.00
C LEU A 854 -8.14 -42.69 -4.39
N ALA A 855 -8.10 -41.45 -4.86
CA ALA A 855 -7.44 -41.10 -6.11
C ALA A 855 -5.92 -41.35 -6.05
N PHE A 856 -5.28 -41.00 -4.93
CA PHE A 856 -3.86 -41.26 -4.69
C PHE A 856 -3.56 -42.76 -4.69
N LEU A 857 -4.29 -43.54 -3.90
CA LEU A 857 -4.15 -45.00 -3.81
C LEU A 857 -4.34 -45.67 -5.18
N ARG A 858 -5.39 -45.29 -5.92
CA ARG A 858 -5.62 -45.76 -7.31
C ARG A 858 -4.47 -45.42 -8.25
N SER A 859 -3.91 -44.20 -8.16
CA SER A 859 -2.79 -43.78 -9.00
C SER A 859 -1.51 -44.57 -8.73
N LYS A 860 -1.39 -45.15 -7.53
CA LYS A 860 -0.30 -46.05 -7.15
C LYS A 860 -0.57 -47.51 -7.51
N GLY A 861 -1.78 -47.83 -7.97
CA GLY A 861 -2.21 -49.20 -8.29
C GLY A 861 -2.70 -50.00 -7.09
N ASP A 862 -2.64 -49.43 -5.88
CA ASP A 862 -2.85 -50.14 -4.62
C ASP A 862 -4.07 -49.59 -3.85
N VAL A 863 -5.15 -50.36 -3.77
CA VAL A 863 -6.31 -50.06 -2.91
C VAL A 863 -6.52 -51.26 -1.95
N THR A 864 -5.54 -51.52 -1.10
CA THR A 864 -5.57 -52.65 -0.13
C THR A 864 -5.64 -52.14 1.31
N LEU A 865 -6.13 -52.97 2.24
CA LEU A 865 -6.11 -52.63 3.67
C LEU A 865 -4.69 -52.31 4.16
N GLY A 866 -3.68 -53.05 3.67
CA GLY A 866 -2.28 -52.80 4.01
C GLY A 866 -1.74 -51.46 3.50
N ALA A 867 -2.12 -51.03 2.30
CA ALA A 867 -1.75 -49.71 1.77
C ALA A 867 -2.39 -48.56 2.56
N VAL A 868 -3.63 -48.75 3.02
CA VAL A 868 -4.31 -47.78 3.89
C VAL A 868 -3.65 -47.72 5.28
N ASP A 869 -3.24 -48.86 5.84
CA ASP A 869 -2.52 -48.91 7.12
C ASP A 869 -1.14 -48.26 7.07
N ASP A 870 -0.37 -48.52 6.01
CA ASP A 870 0.92 -47.86 5.79
C ASP A 870 0.74 -46.33 5.65
N PHE A 871 -0.32 -45.90 4.94
CA PHE A 871 -0.66 -44.49 4.83
C PHE A 871 -0.98 -43.87 6.19
N ILE A 872 -1.82 -44.51 7.03
CA ILE A 872 -2.17 -44.01 8.37
C ILE A 872 -0.91 -43.86 9.23
N GLN A 873 -0.07 -44.91 9.30
CA GLN A 873 1.13 -44.91 10.13
C GLN A 873 2.10 -43.80 9.75
N ARG A 874 2.31 -43.57 8.44
CA ARG A 874 3.25 -42.55 7.95
C ARG A 874 2.67 -41.14 7.95
N SER A 875 1.34 -41.00 8.05
CA SER A 875 0.66 -39.70 8.02
C SER A 875 0.66 -38.98 9.37
N ALA A 876 1.04 -39.64 10.46
CA ALA A 876 1.18 -39.01 11.76
C ALA A 876 2.24 -37.89 11.74
N TRP A 877 2.03 -36.83 12.53
CA TRP A 877 3.03 -35.78 12.70
C TRP A 877 4.27 -36.34 13.41
N ARG A 878 5.48 -36.04 12.91
CA ARG A 878 6.74 -36.68 13.35
C ARG A 878 7.00 -36.62 14.86
N ASP A 879 6.62 -35.53 15.53
CA ASP A 879 6.81 -35.36 16.98
C ASP A 879 5.77 -36.13 17.83
N ASP A 880 4.71 -36.64 17.19
CA ASP A 880 3.63 -37.37 17.86
C ASP A 880 3.74 -38.90 17.62
N ALA A 881 4.58 -39.33 16.67
CA ALA A 881 4.80 -40.75 16.31
C ALA A 881 5.67 -41.52 17.32
N GLU A 882 6.59 -40.85 18.03
CA GLU A 882 7.29 -41.43 19.19
C GLU A 882 6.39 -41.51 20.44
N ASN A 883 5.20 -40.89 20.38
CA ASN A 883 4.24 -40.80 21.46
C ASN A 883 2.97 -41.62 21.16
N THR A 884 3.14 -42.82 20.59
CA THR A 884 2.12 -43.88 20.49
C THR A 884 1.69 -44.40 21.87
N SER A 885 1.24 -43.48 22.71
CA SER A 885 0.33 -43.66 23.83
C SER A 885 -0.94 -42.79 23.62
N LEU A 886 -1.19 -42.35 22.37
CA LEU A 886 -2.32 -41.52 21.91
C LEU A 886 -3.72 -42.14 22.12
N GLU A 887 -3.83 -43.47 22.27
CA GLU A 887 -5.07 -44.10 22.77
C GLU A 887 -5.43 -43.63 24.19
N LYS A 888 -4.44 -43.28 25.03
CA LYS A 888 -4.68 -42.76 26.39
C LYS A 888 -5.13 -41.30 26.39
N MET A 889 -4.79 -40.51 25.37
CA MET A 889 -5.16 -39.09 25.27
C MET A 889 -6.53 -38.85 24.64
N MET A 890 -6.96 -39.66 23.66
CA MET A 890 -8.31 -39.53 23.08
C MET A 890 -9.42 -39.85 24.10
N VAL A 891 -9.16 -40.76 25.04
CA VAL A 891 -10.06 -41.07 26.18
C VAL A 891 -10.14 -39.90 27.19
N ALA A 892 -9.10 -39.07 27.30
CA ALA A 892 -9.11 -37.91 28.19
C ALA A 892 -9.85 -36.71 27.58
N ARG A 893 -9.87 -36.57 26.25
CA ARG A 893 -10.52 -35.44 25.56
C ARG A 893 -12.04 -35.61 25.45
N SER A 894 -12.56 -36.83 25.31
CA SER A 894 -14.02 -37.08 25.34
C SER A 894 -14.63 -36.84 26.73
N LYS A 895 -13.85 -37.05 27.81
CA LYS A 895 -14.29 -36.80 29.20
C LYS A 895 -14.39 -35.33 29.58
N ARG A 896 -13.77 -34.40 28.84
CA ARG A 896 -13.86 -32.95 29.11
C ARG A 896 -15.08 -32.28 28.48
N VAL A 897 -15.64 -32.83 27.40
CA VAL A 897 -16.79 -32.22 26.69
C VAL A 897 -18.13 -32.60 27.35
N GLY A 898 -18.20 -33.70 28.11
CA GLY A 898 -19.42 -34.14 28.80
C GLY A 898 -19.73 -33.46 30.15
N LYS A 899 -18.96 -32.44 30.58
CA LYS A 899 -19.12 -31.80 31.91
C LYS A 899 -19.46 -30.30 31.90
N GLN A 900 -19.85 -29.77 30.75
CA GLN A 900 -20.50 -28.46 30.66
C GLN A 900 -21.79 -28.60 29.84
N ASN A 901 -22.80 -29.22 30.46
CA ASN A 901 -24.21 -29.00 30.16
C ASN A 901 -24.81 -28.26 31.35
#